data_AF-A0A0K0EQ26-F1
#
_entry.id   AF-A0A0K0EQ26-F1
#
_cell.length_a   1.000
_cell.length_b   1.000
_cell.length_c   1.000
_cell.angle_alpha   90.00
_cell.angle_beta   90.00
_cell.angle_gamma   90.00
#
_symmetry.space_group_name_H-M   'P 1'
#
loop_
_entity.id
_entity.type
_entity.pdbx_description
1 polymer ?
#
loop_
_entity_poly.entity_id
_entity_poly.type
_entity_poly.pdbx_seq_one_letter_code
_entity_poly.pdbx_strand_id
1 'polypeptide(L)'
;MTVTSDAKSLLYNDEGTIRGGQTVEEFKAMMYGVQCHRRKIVEDLIAGKILDNDSFINIKQSLEFLNNNMKDKNEGFMAEMILSREGSNEKTFLINLKDEINGLQKDVKFLDECIKYIDDGKSYQDIDLTKLLAPCHPISEEKFNEELEECLKILENFVKESSDGKKPIFVTDWDGTMKDYCSQYATNLQPIYSAICMTQFAKLFTRITAVLTAGPLRGPGILDLTAIPLNEHILFSGSWGREWWINGNKVVHDDGISMEGFNALEQLNNKMQNLIHENADFSQFALVGSGIQRKVDRLTLGIQTVCNHVPEELSIRYQEAVKEKMNEIDPDKKVLIFDPSTELEVEVVVGNKGVVWNKGNGVAKIVEILHDTLEGPGNVLICGDTFSDLPMVQKVAVENNQGIMSIFVGTNEKLRSKVRELVNDESRVAFVSCPDVVHAAMWKLIQERQKLKDAKKSPYLSFMTKFLLILLSLSTFGFAFKNHLGWLNNTSLEFDDSFYMDNEILNSYRRMVKTEVTDPINLKNFLKPGDMIEFDNSILAGSVPYSHWGIFLGIIDNKHIIIHVARESNYIKLIDGDEKKSSRITIHLTDLENSGFNGMKAKINNFLDQAVLPNPVSVIRKNAIEALDRDAKYDLVQNNCEHFATELRYGFKVSMQVESRFIFLNSLSIFFCIGLTLWVNKIKSERIIRGIQNKNNKEF
;
A
#
# COMPACT_ATOMS: atom_id res chain seq x y z
N MET A 1 -20.26 -14.44 4.00
CA MET A 1 -20.29 -13.62 5.23
C MET A 1 -19.11 -12.67 5.18
N THR A 2 -19.34 -11.36 5.28
CA THR A 2 -18.28 -10.36 5.45
C THR A 2 -17.81 -10.44 6.90
N VAL A 3 -16.58 -10.90 7.15
CA VAL A 3 -15.97 -10.85 8.49
C VAL A 3 -15.66 -9.38 8.77
N THR A 4 -16.56 -8.70 9.48
CA THR A 4 -16.33 -7.35 9.99
C THR A 4 -15.26 -7.42 11.07
N SER A 5 -14.17 -6.69 10.86
CA SER A 5 -13.05 -6.55 11.78
C SER A 5 -13.45 -5.71 13.00
N ASP A 6 -14.30 -6.24 13.86
CA ASP A 6 -14.41 -5.73 15.22
C ASP A 6 -13.22 -6.28 16.00
N ALA A 7 -12.16 -5.48 16.05
CA ALA A 7 -10.99 -5.70 16.88
C ALA A 7 -11.36 -5.63 18.37
N LYS A 8 -12.13 -6.60 18.86
CA LYS A 8 -12.11 -6.95 20.27
C LYS A 8 -10.78 -7.64 20.49
N SER A 9 -9.87 -6.94 21.17
CA SER A 9 -8.69 -7.52 21.79
C SER A 9 -9.07 -8.90 22.35
N LEU A 10 -8.45 -9.95 21.82
CA LEU A 10 -8.56 -11.30 22.36
C LEU A 10 -8.09 -11.23 23.82
N LEU A 11 -9.05 -11.10 24.74
CA LEU A 11 -8.81 -11.26 26.16
C LEU A 11 -8.49 -12.73 26.36
N TYR A 12 -7.20 -13.05 26.43
CA TYR A 12 -6.74 -14.34 26.91
C TYR A 12 -7.28 -14.51 28.33
N ASN A 13 -8.18 -15.47 28.53
CA ASN A 13 -8.66 -15.81 29.86
C ASN A 13 -7.45 -16.31 30.67
N ASP A 14 -7.04 -15.49 31.63
CA ASP A 14 -6.12 -15.86 32.70
C ASP A 14 -6.66 -17.07 33.48
N GLU A 15 -5.73 -17.93 33.89
CA GLU A 15 -5.91 -19.01 34.88
C GLU A 15 -6.76 -20.23 34.44
N GLY A 16 -6.25 -20.93 33.41
CA GLY A 16 -6.49 -22.36 33.25
C GLY A 16 -5.32 -22.98 32.52
N THR A 17 -4.74 -24.06 33.03
CA THR A 17 -3.79 -24.90 32.30
C THR A 17 -4.35 -25.24 30.91
N ILE A 18 -3.96 -24.49 29.87
CA ILE A 18 -4.36 -24.75 28.49
C ILE A 18 -3.59 -26.00 28.04
N ARG A 19 -4.15 -27.18 28.30
CA ARG A 19 -4.08 -28.26 27.32
C ARG A 19 -5.01 -27.81 26.19
N GLY A 20 -4.49 -27.44 25.03
CA GLY A 20 -5.36 -27.13 23.90
C GLY A 20 -4.59 -26.52 22.74
N GLY A 21 -4.34 -27.32 21.70
CA GLY A 21 -3.89 -26.80 20.41
C GLY A 21 -4.91 -25.83 19.81
N GLN A 22 -4.51 -25.13 18.75
CA GLN A 22 -5.39 -24.22 18.02
C GLN A 22 -6.14 -24.95 16.92
N THR A 23 -7.35 -24.50 16.62
CA THR A 23 -8.02 -24.87 15.37
C THR A 23 -7.41 -24.10 14.18
N VAL A 24 -7.67 -24.60 12.97
CA VAL A 24 -7.30 -23.95 11.70
C VAL A 24 -7.76 -22.48 11.66
N GLU A 25 -9.00 -22.23 12.06
CA GLU A 25 -9.59 -20.88 12.00
C GLU A 25 -9.03 -19.96 13.08
N GLU A 26 -8.78 -20.46 14.29
CA GLU A 26 -8.12 -19.68 15.35
C GLU A 26 -6.70 -19.26 14.94
N PHE A 27 -5.93 -20.18 14.34
CA PHE A 27 -4.60 -19.89 13.84
C PHE A 27 -4.62 -18.84 12.72
N LYS A 28 -5.49 -18.99 11.71
CA LYS A 28 -5.66 -18.00 10.64
C LYS A 28 -6.05 -16.63 11.20
N ALA A 29 -7.02 -16.59 12.11
CA ALA A 29 -7.48 -15.34 12.74
C ALA A 29 -6.34 -14.64 13.50
N MET A 30 -5.55 -15.39 14.27
CA MET A 30 -4.37 -14.86 14.96
C MET A 30 -3.35 -14.27 13.97
N MET A 31 -3.02 -15.00 12.90
CA MET A 31 -2.07 -14.53 11.89
C MET A 31 -2.58 -13.28 11.15
N TYR A 32 -3.87 -13.20 10.82
CA TYR A 32 -4.44 -11.97 10.26
C TYR A 32 -4.48 -10.82 11.27
N GLY A 33 -4.61 -11.10 12.57
CA GLY A 33 -4.40 -10.12 13.64
C GLY A 33 -2.97 -9.56 13.65
N VAL A 34 -1.96 -10.43 13.59
CA VAL A 34 -0.54 -10.08 13.40
C VAL A 34 -0.38 -9.14 12.21
N GLN A 35 -1.02 -9.46 11.07
CA GLN A 35 -0.90 -8.63 9.88
C GLN A 35 -1.51 -7.23 10.04
N CYS A 36 -2.60 -7.10 10.79
CA CYS A 36 -3.18 -5.80 11.12
C CYS A 36 -2.19 -4.94 11.94
N HIS A 37 -1.51 -5.55 12.93
CA HIS A 37 -0.47 -4.87 13.70
C HIS A 37 0.73 -4.47 12.84
N ARG A 38 1.19 -5.36 11.94
CA ARG A 38 2.26 -5.04 10.98
C ARG A 38 1.91 -3.81 10.14
N ARG A 39 0.72 -3.75 9.55
CA ARG A 39 0.25 -2.60 8.75
C ARG A 39 0.27 -1.29 9.55
N LYS A 40 -0.27 -1.31 10.77
CA LYS A 40 -0.29 -0.13 11.65
C LYS A 40 1.13 0.37 11.95
N ILE A 41 2.03 -0.54 12.32
CA ILE A 41 3.43 -0.20 12.61
C ILE A 41 4.14 0.37 11.37
N VAL A 42 3.94 -0.24 10.20
CA VAL A 42 4.53 0.23 8.93
C VAL A 42 4.02 1.63 8.59
N GLU A 43 2.70 1.87 8.67
CA GLU A 43 2.11 3.20 8.47
C GLU A 43 2.68 4.24 9.43
N ASP A 44 2.81 3.90 10.72
CA ASP A 44 3.31 4.81 11.73
C ASP A 44 4.78 5.16 11.52
N LEU A 45 5.64 4.18 11.21
CA LEU A 45 7.06 4.43 10.91
C LEU A 45 7.26 5.26 9.66
N ILE A 46 6.55 4.95 8.57
CA ILE A 46 6.64 5.70 7.31
C ILE A 46 6.15 7.14 7.48
N ALA A 47 5.11 7.36 8.30
CA ALA A 47 4.58 8.68 8.61
C ALA A 47 5.39 9.44 9.68
N GLY A 48 6.42 8.82 10.30
CA GLY A 48 7.19 9.42 11.38
C GLY A 48 6.37 9.66 12.66
N LYS A 49 5.34 8.84 12.90
CA LYS A 49 4.52 8.87 14.10
C LYS A 49 5.20 8.08 15.23
N ILE A 50 4.70 8.29 16.44
CA ILE A 50 5.08 7.46 17.59
C ILE A 50 4.56 6.05 17.33
N LEU A 51 5.43 5.06 17.51
CA LEU A 51 5.08 3.65 17.41
C LEU A 51 4.02 3.28 18.44
N ASP A 52 3.00 2.55 17.99
CA ASP A 52 1.98 1.97 18.85
C ASP A 52 2.56 0.79 19.65
N ASN A 53 2.77 1.01 20.95
CA ASN A 53 3.31 -0.02 21.85
C ASN A 53 2.45 -1.28 21.89
N ASP A 54 1.12 -1.13 21.85
CA ASP A 54 0.20 -2.28 21.90
C ASP A 54 0.40 -3.20 20.70
N SER A 55 0.52 -2.65 19.49
CA SER A 55 0.80 -3.47 18.30
C SER A 55 2.12 -4.22 18.41
N PHE A 56 3.16 -3.60 18.97
CA PHE A 56 4.43 -4.30 19.16
C PHE A 56 4.33 -5.42 20.21
N ILE A 57 3.64 -5.17 21.32
CA ILE A 57 3.37 -6.18 22.36
C ILE A 57 2.64 -7.39 21.75
N ASN A 58 1.62 -7.15 20.92
CA ASN A 58 0.87 -8.21 20.25
C ASN A 58 1.75 -9.05 19.30
N ILE A 59 2.69 -8.43 18.58
CA ILE A 59 3.67 -9.16 17.75
C ILE A 59 4.56 -10.07 18.62
N LYS A 60 5.07 -9.57 19.74
CA LYS A 60 5.88 -10.36 20.69
C LYS A 60 5.10 -11.52 21.30
N GLN A 61 3.87 -11.27 21.75
CA GLN A 61 2.98 -12.28 22.31
C GLN A 61 2.63 -13.36 21.28
N SER A 62 2.37 -12.96 20.03
CA SER A 62 2.11 -13.92 18.95
C SER A 62 3.32 -14.82 18.68
N LEU A 63 4.53 -14.26 18.68
CA LEU A 63 5.77 -15.05 18.55
C LEU A 63 5.96 -16.02 19.72
N GLU A 64 5.79 -15.56 20.95
CA GLU A 64 5.88 -16.40 22.15
C GLU A 64 4.85 -17.53 22.10
N PHE A 65 3.62 -17.20 21.72
CA PHE A 65 2.54 -18.16 21.54
C PHE A 65 2.91 -19.24 20.52
N LEU A 66 3.40 -18.88 19.33
CA LEU A 66 3.83 -19.87 18.33
C LEU A 66 4.94 -20.77 18.86
N ASN A 67 5.93 -20.21 19.56
CA ASN A 67 7.02 -20.99 20.14
C ASN A 67 6.52 -21.99 21.19
N ASN A 68 5.53 -21.61 21.99
CA ASN A 68 4.97 -22.45 23.04
C ASN A 68 4.06 -23.58 22.50
N ASN A 69 3.53 -23.45 21.29
CA ASN A 69 2.66 -24.46 20.66
C ASN A 69 3.40 -25.44 19.74
N MET A 70 4.74 -25.38 19.68
CA MET A 70 5.51 -26.41 18.99
C MET A 70 5.48 -27.72 19.79
N LYS A 71 5.30 -28.84 19.09
CA LYS A 71 5.05 -30.18 19.66
C LYS A 71 6.20 -30.71 20.52
N ASP A 72 7.45 -30.48 20.09
CA ASP A 72 8.67 -30.74 20.86
C ASP A 72 9.81 -29.88 20.27
N LYS A 73 10.73 -29.38 21.11
CA LYS A 73 11.95 -28.70 20.67
C LYS A 73 12.85 -29.57 19.77
N ASN A 74 12.71 -30.90 19.86
CA ASN A 74 13.46 -31.85 19.04
C ASN A 74 12.78 -32.16 17.69
N GLU A 75 11.47 -31.94 17.56
CA GLU A 75 10.71 -32.18 16.32
C GLU A 75 10.76 -30.96 15.36
N GLY A 76 11.59 -29.96 15.65
CA GLY A 76 11.75 -28.76 14.83
C GLY A 76 10.60 -27.77 15.02
N PHE A 77 10.06 -27.25 13.91
CA PHE A 77 9.01 -26.22 13.91
C PHE A 77 7.59 -26.80 13.78
N MET A 78 7.39 -28.05 14.18
CA MET A 78 6.13 -28.77 14.01
C MET A 78 5.11 -28.41 15.09
N ALA A 79 3.85 -28.20 14.69
CA ALA A 79 2.73 -27.95 15.59
C ALA A 79 1.50 -28.78 15.21
N GLU A 80 0.72 -29.17 16.23
CA GLU A 80 -0.56 -29.87 16.05
C GLU A 80 -1.72 -28.88 16.05
N MET A 81 -2.52 -28.95 14.99
CA MET A 81 -3.73 -28.16 14.84
C MET A 81 -4.96 -29.05 15.02
N ILE A 82 -5.93 -28.60 15.79
CA ILE A 82 -7.17 -29.32 16.09
C ILE A 82 -8.13 -29.20 14.90
N LEU A 83 -8.57 -30.33 14.34
CA LEU A 83 -9.61 -30.42 13.32
C LEU A 83 -11.00 -30.50 13.94
N SER A 84 -11.13 -31.32 14.98
CA SER A 84 -12.39 -31.54 15.69
C SER A 84 -12.13 -32.07 17.10
N ARG A 85 -13.07 -31.78 18.00
CA ARG A 85 -13.11 -32.29 19.37
C ARG A 85 -14.20 -33.35 19.46
N GLU A 86 -13.82 -34.62 19.47
CA GLU A 86 -14.74 -35.75 19.59
C GLU A 86 -14.67 -36.34 21.00
N GLY A 87 -15.51 -35.84 21.90
CA GLY A 87 -15.53 -36.28 23.30
C GLY A 87 -14.20 -35.97 24.01
N SER A 88 -13.44 -37.02 24.38
CA SER A 88 -12.12 -36.89 25.02
C SER A 88 -10.95 -36.97 24.03
N ASN A 89 -11.19 -37.25 22.75
CA ASN A 89 -10.15 -37.37 21.73
C ASN A 89 -10.19 -36.16 20.79
N GLU A 90 -9.02 -35.59 20.51
CA GLU A 90 -8.86 -34.53 19.53
C GLU A 90 -8.31 -35.14 18.23
N LYS A 91 -8.99 -34.88 17.11
CA LYS A 91 -8.42 -35.18 15.81
C LYS A 91 -7.52 -34.01 15.43
N THR A 92 -6.24 -34.28 15.20
CA THR A 92 -5.25 -33.25 14.86
C THR A 92 -4.63 -33.47 13.49
N PHE A 93 -4.02 -32.42 12.95
CA PHE A 93 -3.12 -32.52 11.80
C PHE A 93 -1.86 -31.69 12.06
N LEU A 94 -0.77 -32.05 11.38
CA LEU A 94 0.54 -31.43 11.57
C LEU A 94 0.79 -30.32 10.56
N ILE A 95 1.25 -29.18 11.06
CA ILE A 95 1.78 -28.08 10.25
C ILE A 95 3.20 -27.71 10.69
N ASN A 96 3.93 -27.08 9.78
CA ASN A 96 5.27 -26.55 10.03
C ASN A 96 5.17 -25.02 10.17
N LEU A 97 5.53 -24.48 11.35
CA LEU A 97 5.44 -23.06 11.69
C LEU A 97 6.74 -22.27 11.45
N LYS A 98 7.71 -22.88 10.76
CA LYS A 98 9.06 -22.30 10.59
C LYS A 98 9.00 -20.91 9.99
N ASP A 99 8.17 -20.72 8.98
CA ASP A 99 8.15 -19.49 8.18
C ASP A 99 7.49 -18.34 8.96
N GLU A 100 6.37 -18.62 9.66
CA GLU A 100 5.70 -17.66 10.54
C GLU A 100 6.60 -17.24 11.71
N ILE A 101 7.26 -18.21 12.36
CA ILE A 101 8.16 -17.94 13.49
C ILE A 101 9.36 -17.11 13.02
N ASN A 102 10.00 -17.48 11.91
CA ASN A 102 11.15 -16.74 11.39
C ASN A 102 10.76 -15.30 11.00
N GLY A 103 9.62 -15.11 10.35
CA GLY A 103 9.09 -13.79 10.00
C GLY A 103 8.87 -12.91 11.25
N LEU A 104 8.27 -13.45 12.31
CA LEU A 104 8.04 -12.72 13.55
C LEU A 104 9.34 -12.46 14.34
N GLN A 105 10.30 -13.39 14.32
CA GLN A 105 11.62 -13.15 14.91
C GLN A 105 12.34 -11.99 14.22
N LYS A 106 12.28 -11.90 12.89
CA LYS A 106 12.82 -10.76 12.12
C LYS A 106 12.13 -9.45 12.52
N ASP A 107 10.79 -9.46 12.64
CA ASP A 107 10.03 -8.28 13.09
C ASP A 107 10.46 -7.82 14.49
N VAL A 108 10.52 -8.72 15.46
CA VAL A 108 10.89 -8.38 16.85
C VAL A 108 12.28 -7.77 16.91
N LYS A 109 13.27 -8.39 16.24
CA LYS A 109 14.64 -7.86 16.18
C LYS A 109 14.69 -6.47 15.55
N PHE A 110 13.98 -6.26 14.44
CA PHE A 110 13.94 -4.97 13.76
C PHE A 110 13.26 -3.89 14.60
N LEU A 111 12.14 -4.20 15.26
CA LEU A 111 11.40 -3.25 16.08
C LEU A 111 12.11 -2.90 17.38
N ASP A 112 12.78 -3.86 18.03
CA ASP A 112 13.63 -3.57 19.19
C ASP A 112 14.76 -2.59 18.82
N GLU A 113 15.36 -2.70 17.64
CA GLU A 113 16.33 -1.71 17.16
C GLU A 113 15.67 -0.36 16.80
N CYS A 114 14.49 -0.36 16.16
CA CYS A 114 13.75 0.88 15.90
C CYS A 114 13.50 1.68 17.17
N ILE A 115 13.02 1.03 18.22
CA ILE A 115 12.74 1.67 19.51
C ILE A 115 14.02 2.25 20.11
N LYS A 116 15.12 1.48 20.14
CA LYS A 116 16.41 1.99 20.63
C LYS A 116 16.88 3.25 19.89
N TYR A 117 16.78 3.27 18.56
CA TYR A 117 17.15 4.44 17.77
C TYR A 117 16.24 5.63 18.03
N ILE A 118 14.93 5.40 18.12
CA ILE A 118 13.93 6.44 18.40
C ILE A 118 14.14 7.04 19.79
N ASP A 119 14.37 6.21 20.81
CA ASP A 119 14.64 6.62 22.20
C ASP A 119 15.95 7.43 22.31
N ASP A 120 16.96 7.08 21.51
CA ASP A 120 18.21 7.83 21.36
C ASP A 120 18.07 9.14 20.55
N GLY A 121 16.87 9.44 20.03
CA GLY A 121 16.62 10.60 19.17
C GLY A 121 17.24 10.49 17.76
N LYS A 122 17.59 9.28 17.32
CA LYS A 122 18.12 8.97 15.99
C LYS A 122 17.00 8.56 15.03
N SER A 123 17.29 8.57 13.73
CA SER A 123 16.34 8.04 12.75
C SER A 123 16.38 6.51 12.75
N TYR A 124 15.23 5.84 12.77
CA TYR A 124 15.16 4.39 12.56
C TYR A 124 15.76 3.98 11.21
N GLN A 125 15.83 4.89 10.24
CA GLN A 125 16.46 4.63 8.94
C GLN A 125 17.98 4.46 9.06
N ASP A 126 18.61 4.86 10.16
CA ASP A 126 20.04 4.69 10.41
C ASP A 126 20.41 3.27 10.90
N ILE A 127 19.42 2.39 11.14
CA ILE A 127 19.64 1.00 11.53
C ILE A 127 20.49 0.26 10.49
N ASP A 128 21.46 -0.52 10.96
CA ASP A 128 22.23 -1.44 10.13
C ASP A 128 21.40 -2.70 9.83
N LEU A 129 20.61 -2.65 8.76
CA LEU A 129 19.78 -3.78 8.34
C LEU A 129 20.63 -4.99 7.88
N THR A 130 21.84 -4.77 7.37
CA THR A 130 22.78 -5.85 7.03
C THR A 130 23.11 -6.67 8.27
N LYS A 131 23.43 -6.03 9.39
CA LYS A 131 23.73 -6.73 10.66
C LYS A 131 22.54 -7.54 11.18
N LEU A 132 21.31 -7.09 10.94
CA LEU A 132 20.10 -7.81 11.37
C LEU A 132 19.79 -9.02 10.49
N LEU A 133 20.03 -8.91 9.18
CA LEU A 133 19.59 -9.89 8.19
C LEU A 133 20.67 -10.90 7.78
N ALA A 134 21.96 -10.53 7.79
CA ALA A 134 23.04 -11.43 7.39
C ALA A 134 23.03 -12.78 8.15
N PRO A 135 22.76 -12.83 9.47
CA PRO A 135 22.68 -14.09 10.21
C PRO A 135 21.51 -15.01 9.78
N CYS A 136 20.53 -14.48 9.04
CA CYS A 136 19.38 -15.25 8.53
C CYS A 136 19.66 -15.87 7.15
N HIS A 137 20.82 -15.61 6.56
CA HIS A 137 21.16 -16.11 5.24
C HIS A 137 21.28 -17.66 5.22
N PRO A 138 20.74 -18.35 4.21
CA PRO A 138 20.66 -19.81 4.19
C PRO A 138 22.02 -20.54 4.07
N ILE A 139 23.09 -19.82 3.69
CA ILE A 139 24.44 -20.40 3.49
C ILE A 139 25.40 -19.92 4.59
N SER A 140 25.76 -18.64 4.57
CA SER A 140 26.59 -17.99 5.60
C SER A 140 26.44 -16.46 5.55
N GLU A 141 26.87 -15.78 6.62
CA GLU A 141 26.99 -14.30 6.64
C GLU A 141 28.02 -13.78 5.63
N GLU A 142 29.09 -14.54 5.37
CA GLU A 142 30.08 -14.21 4.33
C GLU A 142 29.40 -14.19 2.95
N LYS A 143 28.62 -15.23 2.64
CA LYS A 143 27.91 -15.30 1.36
C LYS A 143 26.88 -14.19 1.20
N PHE A 144 26.19 -13.84 2.30
CA PHE A 144 25.30 -12.69 2.31
C PHE A 144 26.00 -11.40 1.88
N ASN A 145 27.21 -11.14 2.40
CA ASN A 145 27.95 -9.93 2.09
C ASN A 145 28.45 -9.89 0.64
N GLU A 146 28.89 -11.03 0.08
CA GLU A 146 29.24 -11.14 -1.33
C GLU A 146 28.04 -10.80 -2.24
N GLU A 147 26.89 -11.44 -1.99
CA GLU A 147 25.68 -11.23 -2.78
C GLU A 147 25.13 -9.81 -2.60
N LEU A 148 25.28 -9.22 -1.40
CA LEU A 148 24.92 -7.84 -1.12
C LEU A 148 25.75 -6.85 -1.94
N GLU A 149 27.06 -7.07 -2.08
CA GLU A 149 27.92 -6.20 -2.88
C GLU A 149 27.52 -6.23 -4.36
N GLU A 150 27.29 -7.42 -4.91
CA GLU A 150 26.83 -7.59 -6.30
C GLU A 150 25.45 -6.96 -6.54
N CYS A 151 24.50 -7.21 -5.62
CA CYS A 151 23.14 -6.67 -5.69
C CYS A 151 23.15 -5.14 -5.57
N LEU A 152 23.91 -4.59 -4.63
CA LEU A 152 24.03 -3.14 -4.43
C LEU A 152 24.58 -2.44 -5.67
N LYS A 153 25.63 -2.99 -6.30
CA LYS A 153 26.21 -2.44 -7.54
C LYS A 153 25.19 -2.32 -8.67
N ILE A 154 24.31 -3.31 -8.80
CA ILE A 154 23.23 -3.26 -9.80
C ILE A 154 22.18 -2.23 -9.42
N LEU A 155 21.76 -2.18 -8.16
CA LEU A 155 20.78 -1.19 -7.72
C LEU A 155 21.30 0.24 -7.83
N GLU A 156 22.58 0.50 -7.54
CA GLU A 156 23.24 1.80 -7.75
C GLU A 156 23.19 2.25 -9.21
N ASN A 157 23.36 1.33 -10.15
CA ASN A 157 23.22 1.61 -11.58
C ASN A 157 21.76 1.81 -11.99
N PHE A 158 20.86 0.99 -11.42
CA PHE A 158 19.43 1.05 -11.68
C PHE A 158 18.83 2.42 -11.32
N VAL A 159 19.11 2.93 -10.12
CA VAL A 159 18.49 4.17 -9.59
C VAL A 159 18.98 5.45 -10.25
N LYS A 160 19.91 5.37 -11.21
CA LYS A 160 20.36 6.53 -11.99
C LYS A 160 19.21 7.06 -12.86
N GLU A 161 19.03 8.37 -12.85
CA GLU A 161 18.09 9.04 -13.75
C GLU A 161 18.52 8.86 -15.20
N SER A 162 17.57 8.53 -16.07
CA SER A 162 17.79 8.42 -17.51
C SER A 162 17.88 9.79 -18.17
N SER A 163 18.25 9.83 -19.45
CA SER A 163 18.47 11.08 -20.19
C SER A 163 17.21 11.95 -20.35
N ASP A 164 16.02 11.37 -20.17
CA ASP A 164 14.73 12.07 -20.15
C ASP A 164 14.35 12.59 -18.75
N GLY A 165 15.21 12.39 -17.73
CA GLY A 165 14.98 12.81 -16.35
C GLY A 165 13.97 11.95 -15.59
N LYS A 166 13.46 10.86 -16.19
CA LYS A 166 12.53 9.96 -15.50
C LYS A 166 13.28 9.02 -14.56
N LYS A 167 12.66 8.74 -13.41
CA LYS A 167 13.07 7.63 -12.55
C LYS A 167 12.79 6.30 -13.23
N PRO A 168 13.54 5.22 -12.95
CA PRO A 168 13.33 3.90 -13.56
C PRO A 168 12.01 3.21 -13.15
N ILE A 169 11.67 2.11 -13.85
CA ILE A 169 10.57 1.20 -13.52
C ILE A 169 11.11 0.02 -12.73
N PHE A 170 10.41 -0.38 -11.68
CA PHE A 170 10.69 -1.58 -10.92
C PHE A 170 9.50 -2.53 -11.00
N VAL A 171 9.72 -3.77 -11.42
CA VAL A 171 8.69 -4.81 -11.41
C VAL A 171 9.26 -6.06 -10.76
N THR A 172 8.46 -6.70 -9.93
CA THR A 172 8.91 -7.86 -9.17
C THR A 172 7.81 -8.88 -8.98
N ASP A 173 8.22 -10.14 -8.91
CA ASP A 173 7.43 -11.15 -8.23
C ASP A 173 7.36 -10.91 -6.70
N TRP A 174 6.48 -11.62 -6.01
CA TRP A 174 6.23 -11.51 -4.58
C TRP A 174 6.87 -12.62 -3.75
N ASP A 175 6.35 -13.85 -3.88
CA ASP A 175 6.67 -15.01 -3.05
C ASP A 175 8.06 -15.55 -3.39
N GLY A 176 8.96 -15.69 -2.42
CA GLY A 176 10.35 -16.12 -2.69
C GLY A 176 11.26 -15.02 -3.26
N THR A 177 10.69 -13.90 -3.72
CA THR A 177 11.43 -12.80 -4.36
C THR A 177 11.57 -11.57 -3.46
N MET A 178 10.46 -11.03 -2.94
CA MET A 178 10.43 -9.84 -2.05
C MET A 178 9.97 -10.16 -0.63
N LYS A 179 9.66 -11.43 -0.37
CA LYS A 179 9.56 -12.01 0.96
C LYS A 179 9.85 -13.51 0.84
N ASP A 180 10.18 -14.16 1.94
CA ASP A 180 10.44 -15.60 1.95
C ASP A 180 9.21 -16.38 1.45
N TYR A 181 9.45 -17.56 0.87
CA TYR A 181 8.38 -18.50 0.58
C TYR A 181 7.87 -19.11 1.89
N CYS A 182 6.58 -19.42 1.98
CA CYS A 182 5.97 -20.05 3.15
C CYS A 182 5.24 -21.33 2.76
N SER A 183 5.32 -22.34 3.62
CA SER A 183 4.66 -23.63 3.41
C SER A 183 3.13 -23.54 3.39
N GLN A 184 2.55 -22.49 4.00
CA GLN A 184 1.12 -22.20 4.08
C GLN A 184 0.85 -20.83 3.47
N TYR A 185 0.29 -20.79 2.26
CA TYR A 185 0.06 -19.52 1.56
C TYR A 185 -0.82 -18.56 2.38
N ALA A 186 -1.85 -19.07 3.05
CA ALA A 186 -2.81 -18.28 3.81
C ALA A 186 -2.19 -17.45 4.94
N THR A 187 -1.03 -17.86 5.45
CA THR A 187 -0.28 -17.22 6.55
C THR A 187 1.09 -16.69 6.11
N ASN A 188 1.33 -16.60 4.79
CA ASN A 188 2.57 -16.08 4.21
C ASN A 188 2.63 -14.53 4.27
N LEU A 189 2.69 -14.00 5.49
CA LEU A 189 2.60 -12.57 5.76
C LEU A 189 3.93 -11.84 5.54
N GLN A 190 3.90 -10.68 4.89
CA GLN A 190 5.09 -9.85 4.67
C GLN A 190 5.65 -9.27 6.00
N PRO A 191 6.97 -9.42 6.28
CA PRO A 191 7.62 -8.79 7.42
C PRO A 191 7.66 -7.24 7.35
N ILE A 192 7.77 -6.59 8.52
CA ILE A 192 7.72 -5.12 8.67
C ILE A 192 8.88 -4.44 7.96
N TYR A 193 10.11 -4.92 8.14
CA TYR A 193 11.29 -4.30 7.51
C TYR A 193 11.18 -4.33 5.98
N SER A 194 10.65 -5.43 5.42
CA SER A 194 10.44 -5.59 3.98
C SER A 194 9.43 -4.54 3.47
N ALA A 195 8.29 -4.42 4.13
CA ALA A 195 7.25 -3.45 3.75
C ALA A 195 7.75 -2.00 3.77
N ILE A 196 8.49 -1.62 4.82
CA ILE A 196 9.08 -0.27 4.92
C ILE A 196 10.12 -0.06 3.83
N CYS A 197 11.04 -1.01 3.66
CA CYS A 197 12.12 -0.92 2.69
C CYS A 197 11.58 -0.78 1.27
N MET A 198 10.66 -1.65 0.85
CA MET A 198 10.02 -1.57 -0.46
C MET A 198 9.28 -0.25 -0.66
N THR A 199 8.48 0.19 0.32
CA THR A 199 7.71 1.44 0.20
C THR A 199 8.62 2.66 0.04
N GLN A 200 9.67 2.75 0.85
CA GLN A 200 10.64 3.85 0.77
C GLN A 200 11.45 3.79 -0.52
N PHE A 201 11.88 2.60 -0.94
CA PHE A 201 12.61 2.41 -2.19
C PHE A 201 11.77 2.84 -3.40
N ALA A 202 10.52 2.36 -3.49
CA ALA A 202 9.58 2.72 -4.55
C ALA A 202 9.37 4.24 -4.62
N LYS A 203 9.07 4.87 -3.47
CA LYS A 203 8.88 6.32 -3.33
C LYS A 203 10.10 7.13 -3.79
N LEU A 204 11.30 6.71 -3.39
CA LEU A 204 12.51 7.47 -3.60
C LEU A 204 13.05 7.30 -5.01
N PHE A 205 13.03 6.09 -5.56
CA PHE A 205 13.85 5.74 -6.72
C PHE A 205 13.08 5.33 -7.96
N THR A 206 11.77 5.12 -7.88
CA THR A 206 11.00 4.61 -9.04
C THR A 206 9.90 5.56 -9.45
N ARG A 207 9.48 5.47 -10.72
CA ARG A 207 8.23 6.11 -11.20
C ARG A 207 7.05 5.16 -11.19
N ILE A 208 7.31 3.88 -11.45
CA ILE A 208 6.36 2.78 -11.39
C ILE A 208 7.03 1.66 -10.60
N THR A 209 6.39 1.23 -9.51
CA THR A 209 6.71 -0.04 -8.85
C THR A 209 5.49 -0.96 -8.94
N ALA A 210 5.67 -2.14 -9.52
CA ALA A 210 4.62 -3.13 -9.68
C ALA A 210 5.04 -4.48 -9.08
N VAL A 211 4.15 -5.06 -8.29
CA VAL A 211 4.33 -6.37 -7.64
C VAL A 211 3.30 -7.32 -8.20
N LEU A 212 3.75 -8.44 -8.78
CA LEU A 212 2.88 -9.48 -9.30
C LEU A 212 3.04 -10.74 -8.44
N THR A 213 1.96 -11.49 -8.25
CA THR A 213 2.01 -12.86 -7.74
C THR A 213 1.22 -13.79 -8.66
N ALA A 214 1.55 -15.09 -8.61
CA ALA A 214 0.72 -16.14 -9.19
C ALA A 214 -0.60 -16.32 -8.42
N GLY A 215 -0.59 -16.05 -7.11
CA GLY A 215 -1.76 -16.14 -6.23
C GLY A 215 -2.82 -15.07 -6.54
N PRO A 216 -3.98 -15.13 -5.88
CA PRO A 216 -5.07 -14.19 -6.13
C PRO A 216 -4.78 -12.80 -5.55
N LEU A 217 -5.53 -11.79 -5.98
CA LEU A 217 -5.44 -10.44 -5.43
C LEU A 217 -6.03 -10.35 -4.01
N ARG A 218 -7.09 -11.12 -3.74
CA ARG A 218 -7.78 -11.23 -2.43
C ARG A 218 -8.36 -12.62 -2.21
N GLY A 219 -8.67 -12.95 -0.96
CA GLY A 219 -9.59 -14.05 -0.58
C GLY A 219 -9.00 -15.43 -0.19
N PRO A 220 -7.91 -15.55 0.60
CA PRO A 220 -6.86 -14.56 0.88
C PRO A 220 -5.93 -14.42 -0.34
N GLY A 221 -5.44 -13.20 -0.59
CA GLY A 221 -4.52 -12.92 -1.68
C GLY A 221 -3.47 -11.89 -1.28
N ILE A 222 -2.64 -11.43 -2.22
CA ILE A 222 -1.51 -10.54 -1.92
C ILE A 222 -1.91 -9.29 -1.12
N LEU A 223 -3.10 -8.73 -1.36
CA LEU A 223 -3.58 -7.55 -0.60
C LEU A 223 -3.89 -7.88 0.86
N ASP A 224 -4.25 -9.13 1.16
CA ASP A 224 -4.49 -9.61 2.52
C ASP A 224 -3.16 -9.93 3.24
N LEU A 225 -2.11 -10.27 2.48
CA LEU A 225 -0.80 -10.72 2.98
C LEU A 225 0.29 -9.63 3.02
N THR A 226 0.12 -8.52 2.32
CA THR A 226 1.08 -7.39 2.32
C THR A 226 0.84 -6.43 3.49
N ALA A 227 1.94 -5.92 4.05
CA ALA A 227 1.93 -4.88 5.08
C ALA A 227 2.19 -3.48 4.51
N ILE A 228 2.40 -3.38 3.19
CA ILE A 228 2.62 -2.12 2.46
C ILE A 228 1.31 -1.31 2.43
N PRO A 229 1.35 0.01 2.68
CA PRO A 229 0.21 0.90 2.46
C PRO A 229 -0.28 0.87 1.00
N LEU A 230 -1.59 0.71 0.81
CA LEU A 230 -2.20 0.61 -0.53
C LEU A 230 -2.45 1.99 -1.14
N ASN A 231 -2.49 2.06 -2.48
CA ASN A 231 -2.84 3.26 -3.26
C ASN A 231 -1.85 4.43 -3.16
N GLU A 232 -0.58 4.14 -2.86
CA GLU A 232 0.47 5.15 -2.82
C GLU A 232 1.50 4.92 -3.93
N HIS A 233 2.57 4.17 -3.64
CA HIS A 233 3.76 4.08 -4.49
C HIS A 233 3.93 2.73 -5.19
N ILE A 234 3.17 1.70 -4.78
CA ILE A 234 3.30 0.32 -5.25
C ILE A 234 1.95 -0.18 -5.74
N LEU A 235 1.95 -0.77 -6.94
CA LEU A 235 0.80 -1.40 -7.56
C LEU A 235 0.87 -2.91 -7.34
N PHE A 236 -0.25 -3.52 -6.99
CA PHE A 236 -0.31 -4.96 -6.70
C PHE A 236 -1.16 -5.68 -7.73
N SER A 237 -0.70 -6.86 -8.11
CA SER A 237 -1.40 -7.76 -9.02
C SER A 237 -1.46 -9.18 -8.51
N GLY A 238 -2.60 -9.82 -8.75
CA GLY A 238 -2.79 -11.26 -8.62
C GLY A 238 -2.99 -11.93 -9.97
N SER A 239 -3.10 -13.27 -9.93
CA SER A 239 -3.41 -14.12 -11.08
C SER A 239 -2.49 -13.86 -12.28
N TRP A 240 -1.17 -13.80 -12.02
CA TRP A 240 -0.13 -13.53 -13.03
C TRP A 240 -0.31 -12.23 -13.83
N GLY A 241 -0.84 -11.16 -13.22
CA GLY A 241 -1.06 -9.92 -13.96
C GLY A 241 -2.46 -9.75 -14.51
N ARG A 242 -3.37 -10.72 -14.35
CA ARG A 242 -4.75 -10.62 -14.84
C ARG A 242 -5.63 -9.73 -13.98
N GLU A 243 -5.27 -9.48 -12.74
CA GLU A 243 -6.03 -8.60 -11.86
C GLU A 243 -5.10 -7.65 -11.14
N TRP A 244 -5.49 -6.38 -11.06
CA TRP A 244 -4.70 -5.29 -10.49
C TRP A 244 -5.50 -4.52 -9.47
N TRP A 245 -4.81 -4.04 -8.45
CA TRP A 245 -5.31 -3.04 -7.53
C TRP A 245 -4.82 -1.66 -7.96
N ILE A 246 -5.72 -0.82 -8.45
CA ILE A 246 -5.41 0.51 -9.00
C ILE A 246 -6.37 1.52 -8.37
N ASN A 247 -5.83 2.51 -7.67
CA ASN A 247 -6.59 3.63 -7.10
C ASN A 247 -7.85 3.19 -6.32
N GLY A 248 -7.71 2.17 -5.47
CA GLY A 248 -8.79 1.65 -4.63
C GLY A 248 -9.75 0.68 -5.34
N ASN A 249 -9.52 0.38 -6.61
CA ASN A 249 -10.39 -0.49 -7.41
C ASN A 249 -9.64 -1.74 -7.90
N LYS A 250 -10.38 -2.85 -7.95
CA LYS A 250 -9.94 -4.08 -8.62
C LYS A 250 -10.24 -3.97 -10.12
N VAL A 251 -9.21 -4.05 -10.95
CA VAL A 251 -9.30 -4.11 -12.42
C VAL A 251 -8.94 -5.52 -12.87
N VAL A 252 -9.75 -6.13 -13.74
CA VAL A 252 -9.57 -7.53 -14.21
C VAL A 252 -9.45 -7.56 -15.73
N HIS A 253 -8.52 -8.37 -16.23
CA HIS A 253 -8.28 -8.71 -17.63
C HIS A 253 -8.76 -10.14 -17.88
N ASP A 254 -10.01 -10.26 -18.31
CA ASP A 254 -10.71 -11.51 -18.58
C ASP A 254 -10.59 -11.96 -20.04
N ASP A 255 -9.64 -11.40 -20.80
CA ASP A 255 -9.37 -11.78 -22.20
C ASP A 255 -9.23 -13.31 -22.33
N GLY A 256 -10.08 -13.87 -23.19
CA GLY A 256 -10.14 -15.31 -23.49
C GLY A 256 -11.08 -16.12 -22.59
N ILE A 257 -11.60 -15.54 -21.50
CA ILE A 257 -12.43 -16.23 -20.51
C ILE A 257 -13.91 -15.95 -20.80
N SER A 258 -14.73 -17.00 -20.89
CA SER A 258 -16.18 -16.83 -21.05
C SER A 258 -16.82 -16.41 -19.72
N MET A 259 -17.89 -15.60 -19.79
CA MET A 259 -18.70 -15.26 -18.61
C MET A 259 -19.24 -16.52 -17.92
N GLU A 260 -19.61 -17.54 -18.70
CA GLU A 260 -20.02 -18.86 -18.20
C GLU A 260 -18.90 -19.53 -17.39
N GLY A 261 -17.66 -19.54 -17.91
CA GLY A 261 -16.50 -20.08 -17.20
C GLY A 261 -16.15 -19.30 -15.93
N PHE A 262 -16.18 -17.97 -16.01
CA PHE A 262 -15.94 -17.12 -14.84
C PHE A 262 -16.96 -17.41 -13.73
N ASN A 263 -18.25 -17.51 -14.07
CA ASN A 263 -19.32 -17.82 -13.11
C ASN A 263 -19.23 -19.26 -12.58
N ALA A 264 -18.85 -20.23 -13.41
CA ALA A 264 -18.68 -21.62 -13.00
C ALA A 264 -17.55 -21.77 -11.97
N LEU A 265 -16.42 -21.09 -12.16
CA LEU A 265 -15.34 -21.04 -11.17
C LEU A 265 -15.78 -20.39 -9.87
N GLU A 266 -16.61 -19.34 -9.93
CA GLU A 266 -17.12 -18.68 -8.73
C GLU A 266 -18.07 -19.58 -7.93
N GLN A 267 -18.96 -20.31 -8.63
CA GLN A 267 -19.82 -21.30 -7.99
C GLN A 267 -18.99 -22.43 -7.36
N LEU A 268 -17.97 -22.92 -8.06
CA LEU A 268 -17.10 -23.97 -7.55
C LEU A 268 -16.33 -23.49 -6.32
N ASN A 269 -15.77 -22.29 -6.36
CA ASN A 269 -15.10 -21.67 -5.22
C ASN A 269 -16.03 -21.65 -4.00
N ASN A 270 -17.26 -21.16 -4.13
CA ASN A 270 -18.23 -21.12 -3.03
C ASN A 270 -18.57 -22.52 -2.50
N LYS A 271 -18.80 -23.50 -3.39
CA LYS A 271 -19.04 -24.90 -2.98
C LYS A 271 -17.86 -25.50 -2.23
N MET A 272 -16.64 -25.26 -2.71
CA MET A 272 -15.43 -25.78 -2.08
C MET A 272 -15.15 -25.12 -0.74
N GLN A 273 -15.36 -23.80 -0.64
CA GLN A 273 -15.30 -23.08 0.64
C GLN A 273 -16.30 -23.67 1.63
N ASN A 274 -17.57 -23.84 1.25
CA ASN A 274 -18.56 -24.46 2.16
C ASN A 274 -18.14 -25.87 2.57
N LEU A 275 -17.66 -26.68 1.62
CA LEU A 275 -17.25 -28.06 1.87
C LEU A 275 -16.13 -28.16 2.92
N ILE A 276 -15.10 -27.31 2.86
CA ILE A 276 -14.01 -27.35 3.85
C ILE A 276 -14.46 -26.88 5.25
N HIS A 277 -15.49 -26.03 5.34
CA HIS A 277 -16.03 -25.56 6.62
C HIS A 277 -17.03 -26.57 7.23
N GLU A 278 -17.79 -27.27 6.39
CA GLU A 278 -18.82 -28.23 6.82
C GLU A 278 -18.24 -29.62 7.12
N ASN A 279 -17.12 -29.98 6.49
CA ASN A 279 -16.45 -31.26 6.70
C ASN A 279 -15.15 -31.09 7.49
N ALA A 280 -15.17 -31.52 8.75
CA ALA A 280 -14.01 -31.44 9.65
C ALA A 280 -12.74 -32.10 9.09
N ASP A 281 -12.87 -33.20 8.32
CA ASP A 281 -11.73 -33.87 7.69
C ASP A 281 -11.05 -32.96 6.65
N PHE A 282 -11.84 -32.14 5.95
CA PHE A 282 -11.37 -31.28 4.87
C PHE A 282 -10.96 -29.88 5.33
N SER A 283 -11.30 -29.48 6.56
CA SER A 283 -10.93 -28.16 7.11
C SER A 283 -9.42 -27.85 7.04
N GLN A 284 -8.56 -28.88 7.15
CA GLN A 284 -7.11 -28.73 7.01
C GLN A 284 -6.67 -28.18 5.65
N PHE A 285 -7.43 -28.45 4.58
CA PHE A 285 -7.11 -27.96 3.23
C PHE A 285 -7.23 -26.44 3.10
N ALA A 286 -7.73 -25.73 4.12
CA ALA A 286 -7.61 -24.28 4.18
C ALA A 286 -6.16 -23.79 4.42
N LEU A 287 -5.30 -24.63 5.03
CA LEU A 287 -3.91 -24.33 5.35
C LEU A 287 -2.89 -25.19 4.58
N VAL A 288 -3.32 -26.31 4.00
CA VAL A 288 -2.43 -27.17 3.21
C VAL A 288 -1.96 -26.44 1.95
N GLY A 289 -0.66 -26.13 1.90
CA GLY A 289 -0.01 -25.55 0.72
C GLY A 289 -0.68 -24.25 0.28
N SER A 290 -1.20 -24.26 -0.96
CA SER A 290 -1.89 -23.13 -1.58
C SER A 290 -3.24 -22.81 -0.92
N GLY A 291 -3.86 -23.76 -0.19
CA GLY A 291 -5.24 -23.61 0.28
C GLY A 291 -6.25 -23.63 -0.87
N ILE A 292 -7.35 -22.89 -0.75
CA ILE A 292 -8.27 -22.61 -1.86
C ILE A 292 -7.98 -21.21 -2.41
N GLN A 293 -7.54 -21.12 -3.67
CA GLN A 293 -7.22 -19.85 -4.31
C GLN A 293 -8.06 -19.63 -5.58
N ARG A 294 -8.97 -18.65 -5.51
CA ARG A 294 -9.74 -18.20 -6.66
C ARG A 294 -8.93 -17.18 -7.48
N LYS A 295 -8.17 -17.67 -8.44
CA LYS A 295 -7.48 -16.86 -9.47
C LYS A 295 -8.46 -16.50 -10.59
N VAL A 296 -8.15 -15.56 -11.48
CA VAL A 296 -9.08 -15.08 -12.52
C VAL A 296 -9.58 -16.20 -13.44
N ASP A 297 -8.69 -17.07 -13.93
CA ASP A 297 -8.97 -18.11 -14.93
C ASP A 297 -9.04 -19.53 -14.35
N ARG A 298 -8.85 -19.69 -13.03
CA ARG A 298 -8.83 -21.00 -12.39
C ARG A 298 -9.10 -20.97 -10.89
N LEU A 299 -9.36 -22.15 -10.34
CA LEU A 299 -9.37 -22.42 -8.91
C LEU A 299 -8.21 -23.36 -8.58
N THR A 300 -7.24 -22.91 -7.80
CA THR A 300 -6.13 -23.74 -7.31
C THR A 300 -6.48 -24.29 -5.92
N LEU A 301 -6.24 -25.57 -5.71
CA LEU A 301 -6.60 -26.31 -4.50
C LEU A 301 -5.36 -27.06 -4.00
N GLY A 302 -4.85 -26.69 -2.82
CA GLY A 302 -3.79 -27.44 -2.15
C GLY A 302 -4.31 -28.81 -1.70
N ILE A 303 -3.58 -29.86 -2.04
CA ILE A 303 -3.93 -31.26 -1.73
C ILE A 303 -2.88 -31.98 -0.90
N GLN A 304 -1.69 -31.40 -0.76
CA GLN A 304 -0.58 -31.93 0.04
C GLN A 304 0.37 -30.82 0.49
N THR A 305 1.07 -31.03 1.61
CA THR A 305 2.13 -30.15 2.09
C THR A 305 3.50 -30.57 1.55
N VAL A 306 4.46 -29.66 1.52
CA VAL A 306 5.85 -29.96 1.12
C VAL A 306 6.48 -31.07 1.98
N CYS A 307 6.01 -31.22 3.22
CA CYS A 307 6.46 -32.25 4.16
C CYS A 307 5.62 -33.54 4.13
N ASN A 308 4.69 -33.68 3.17
CA ASN A 308 3.85 -34.86 2.97
C ASN A 308 3.02 -35.25 4.22
N HIS A 309 2.39 -34.26 4.87
CA HIS A 309 1.63 -34.48 6.11
C HIS A 309 0.20 -34.98 5.91
N VAL A 310 -0.39 -34.73 4.74
CA VAL A 310 -1.78 -35.15 4.46
C VAL A 310 -1.78 -36.64 4.11
N PRO A 311 -2.59 -37.49 4.77
CA PRO A 311 -2.74 -38.88 4.37
C PRO A 311 -3.21 -39.01 2.93
N GLU A 312 -2.60 -39.91 2.15
CA GLU A 312 -2.91 -40.09 0.72
C GLU A 312 -4.40 -40.38 0.48
N GLU A 313 -5.01 -41.25 1.28
CA GLU A 313 -6.45 -41.56 1.21
C GLU A 313 -7.31 -40.30 1.39
N LEU A 314 -6.92 -39.40 2.29
CA LEU A 314 -7.65 -38.16 2.53
C LEU A 314 -7.51 -37.18 1.36
N SER A 315 -6.31 -37.06 0.79
CA SER A 315 -6.04 -36.26 -0.40
C SER A 315 -6.88 -36.74 -1.59
N ILE A 316 -6.97 -38.06 -1.79
CA ILE A 316 -7.82 -38.67 -2.83
C ILE A 316 -9.29 -38.33 -2.60
N ARG A 317 -9.81 -38.56 -1.38
CA ARG A 317 -11.22 -38.23 -1.05
C ARG A 317 -11.55 -36.76 -1.30
N TYR A 318 -10.62 -35.85 -0.99
CA TYR A 318 -10.80 -34.42 -1.25
C TYR A 318 -10.86 -34.12 -2.75
N GLN A 319 -9.95 -34.69 -3.55
CA GLN A 319 -9.97 -34.53 -5.01
C GLN A 319 -11.22 -35.14 -5.67
N GLU A 320 -11.74 -36.25 -5.15
CA GLU A 320 -13.01 -36.82 -5.59
C GLU A 320 -14.19 -35.88 -5.30
N ALA A 321 -14.21 -35.26 -4.12
CA ALA A 321 -15.22 -34.27 -3.77
C ALA A 321 -15.13 -33.02 -4.68
N VAL A 322 -13.93 -32.59 -5.07
CA VAL A 322 -13.76 -31.52 -6.09
C VAL A 322 -14.42 -31.90 -7.40
N LYS A 323 -14.16 -33.12 -7.91
CA LYS A 323 -14.75 -33.62 -9.16
C LYS A 323 -16.27 -33.75 -9.07
N GLU A 324 -16.80 -34.14 -7.92
CA GLU A 324 -18.24 -34.16 -7.66
C GLU A 324 -18.85 -32.74 -7.78
N LYS A 325 -18.25 -31.74 -7.10
CA LYS A 325 -18.75 -30.36 -7.15
C LYS A 325 -18.60 -29.73 -8.54
N MET A 326 -17.57 -30.11 -9.30
CA MET A 326 -17.46 -29.77 -10.71
C MET A 326 -18.61 -30.36 -11.53
N ASN A 327 -18.93 -31.64 -11.35
CA ASN A 327 -20.01 -32.31 -12.09
C ASN A 327 -21.40 -31.76 -11.73
N GLU A 328 -21.59 -31.25 -10.52
CA GLU A 328 -22.82 -30.53 -10.15
C GLU A 328 -23.00 -29.21 -10.91
N ILE A 329 -21.91 -28.51 -11.25
CA ILE A 329 -21.93 -27.20 -11.91
C ILE A 329 -21.88 -27.34 -13.44
N ASP A 330 -21.02 -28.23 -13.94
CA ASP A 330 -20.75 -28.47 -15.35
C ASP A 330 -20.87 -29.98 -15.65
N PRO A 331 -22.09 -30.54 -15.65
CA PRO A 331 -22.33 -31.97 -15.85
C PRO A 331 -21.88 -32.47 -17.24
N ASP A 332 -21.90 -31.58 -18.24
CA ASP A 332 -21.48 -31.88 -19.60
C ASP A 332 -19.96 -31.71 -19.82
N LYS A 333 -19.22 -31.23 -18.80
CA LYS A 333 -17.76 -30.97 -18.85
C LYS A 333 -17.35 -30.06 -20.01
N LYS A 334 -18.16 -29.05 -20.29
CA LYS A 334 -17.96 -28.12 -21.41
C LYS A 334 -17.03 -26.96 -21.06
N VAL A 335 -16.94 -26.62 -19.78
CA VAL A 335 -16.41 -25.35 -19.30
C VAL A 335 -15.23 -25.55 -18.35
N LEU A 336 -15.38 -26.45 -17.37
CA LEU A 336 -14.41 -26.69 -16.32
C LEU A 336 -13.55 -27.92 -16.63
N ILE A 337 -12.23 -27.76 -16.55
CA ILE A 337 -11.26 -28.83 -16.78
C ILE A 337 -10.49 -29.06 -15.48
N PHE A 338 -10.48 -30.31 -15.01
CA PHE A 338 -9.69 -30.73 -13.85
C PHE A 338 -8.26 -31.03 -14.31
N ASP A 339 -7.28 -30.32 -13.76
CA ASP A 339 -5.87 -30.46 -14.05
C ASP A 339 -5.11 -30.86 -12.77
N PRO A 340 -4.56 -32.10 -12.70
CA PRO A 340 -3.68 -32.49 -11.61
C PRO A 340 -2.28 -31.87 -11.84
N SER A 341 -2.17 -30.57 -11.61
CA SER A 341 -1.01 -29.77 -12.02
C SER A 341 0.31 -30.22 -11.35
N THR A 342 0.28 -30.54 -10.05
CA THR A 342 1.45 -31.06 -9.33
C THR A 342 1.04 -32.08 -8.24
N GLU A 343 2.02 -32.65 -7.54
CA GLU A 343 1.79 -33.50 -6.36
C GLU A 343 1.23 -32.71 -5.15
N LEU A 344 1.41 -31.39 -5.13
CA LEU A 344 1.01 -30.51 -4.03
C LEU A 344 -0.35 -29.86 -4.23
N GLU A 345 -0.77 -29.66 -5.48
CA GLU A 345 -1.98 -28.93 -5.82
C GLU A 345 -2.63 -29.44 -7.10
N VAL A 346 -3.95 -29.30 -7.14
CA VAL A 346 -4.77 -29.49 -8.35
C VAL A 346 -5.39 -28.17 -8.74
N GLU A 347 -5.59 -27.97 -10.04
CA GLU A 347 -6.24 -26.78 -10.58
C GLU A 347 -7.52 -27.18 -11.32
N VAL A 348 -8.54 -26.33 -11.20
CA VAL A 348 -9.71 -26.37 -12.08
C VAL A 348 -9.66 -25.13 -12.96
N VAL A 349 -9.42 -25.35 -14.25
CA VAL A 349 -9.21 -24.27 -15.23
C VAL A 349 -10.41 -24.13 -16.16
N VAL A 350 -10.69 -22.91 -16.60
CA VAL A 350 -11.67 -22.69 -17.67
C VAL A 350 -11.04 -22.94 -19.03
N GLY A 351 -11.78 -23.63 -19.92
CA GLY A 351 -11.36 -23.80 -21.30
C GLY A 351 -11.10 -22.46 -21.99
N ASN A 352 -9.86 -22.20 -22.37
CA ASN A 352 -9.44 -20.91 -22.89
C ASN A 352 -9.32 -20.94 -24.44
N LYS A 353 -9.70 -19.86 -25.13
CA LYS A 353 -9.72 -19.77 -26.61
C LYS A 353 -8.33 -19.61 -27.26
N GLY A 354 -7.29 -20.22 -26.69
CA GLY A 354 -5.93 -20.25 -27.24
C GLY A 354 -5.03 -19.07 -26.90
N VAL A 355 -5.47 -18.10 -26.10
CA VAL A 355 -4.60 -17.00 -25.62
C VAL A 355 -3.86 -17.44 -24.36
N VAL A 356 -2.56 -17.68 -24.47
CA VAL A 356 -1.68 -17.95 -23.33
C VAL A 356 -1.37 -16.64 -22.62
N TRP A 357 -1.76 -16.53 -21.35
CA TRP A 357 -1.45 -15.39 -20.50
C TRP A 357 -0.29 -15.71 -19.56
N ASN A 358 0.63 -14.78 -19.41
CA ASN A 358 1.74 -14.86 -18.45
C ASN A 358 2.01 -13.49 -17.80
N LYS A 359 2.95 -13.46 -16.84
CA LYS A 359 3.32 -12.23 -16.13
C LYS A 359 3.80 -11.12 -17.06
N GLY A 360 4.45 -11.44 -18.18
CA GLY A 360 4.87 -10.45 -19.19
C GLY A 360 3.69 -9.71 -19.83
N ASN A 361 2.53 -10.37 -20.04
CA ASN A 361 1.30 -9.70 -20.45
C ASN A 361 0.81 -8.72 -19.38
N GLY A 362 0.86 -9.14 -18.11
CA GLY A 362 0.54 -8.29 -16.96
C GLY A 362 1.37 -7.02 -16.90
N VAL A 363 2.69 -7.14 -17.04
CA VAL A 363 3.62 -6.00 -17.05
C VAL A 363 3.30 -5.03 -18.19
N ALA A 364 3.04 -5.55 -19.40
CA ALA A 364 2.67 -4.71 -20.54
C ALA A 364 1.37 -3.94 -20.28
N LYS A 365 0.36 -4.63 -19.73
CA LYS A 365 -0.95 -4.04 -19.46
C LYS A 365 -0.92 -2.96 -18.39
N ILE A 366 -0.18 -3.14 -17.31
CA ILE A 366 -0.12 -2.09 -16.28
C ILE A 366 0.59 -0.84 -16.78
N VAL A 367 1.65 -0.98 -17.58
CA VAL A 367 2.36 0.16 -18.17
C VAL A 367 1.46 0.91 -19.17
N GLU A 368 0.68 0.17 -19.98
CA GLU A 368 -0.33 0.74 -20.87
C GLU A 368 -1.40 1.53 -20.11
N ILE A 369 -1.96 0.98 -19.01
CA ILE A 369 -2.98 1.63 -18.18
C ILE A 369 -2.46 2.93 -17.56
N LEU A 370 -1.18 2.95 -17.16
CA LEU A 370 -0.54 4.14 -16.59
C LEU A 370 -0.10 5.16 -17.64
N HIS A 371 -0.35 4.88 -18.93
CA HIS A 371 0.10 5.72 -20.05
C HIS A 371 1.62 5.96 -20.06
N ASP A 372 2.41 4.97 -19.63
CA ASP A 372 3.88 5.00 -19.66
C ASP A 372 4.39 4.00 -20.73
N THR A 373 5.70 3.81 -20.80
CA THR A 373 6.36 2.89 -21.73
C THR A 373 7.50 2.14 -21.04
N LEU A 374 7.74 0.90 -21.48
CA LEU A 374 8.93 0.13 -21.11
C LEU A 374 10.15 0.51 -21.96
N GLU A 375 9.94 1.20 -23.08
CA GLU A 375 11.01 1.63 -23.99
C GLU A 375 12.01 2.56 -23.29
N GLY A 376 13.25 2.55 -23.80
CA GLY A 376 14.31 3.42 -23.33
C GLY A 376 14.00 4.92 -23.53
N PRO A 377 14.77 5.83 -22.90
CA PRO A 377 16.11 5.62 -22.32
C PRO A 377 16.15 5.22 -20.83
N GLY A 378 15.03 4.80 -20.22
CA GLY A 378 14.96 4.42 -18.80
C GLY A 378 15.41 3.00 -18.48
N ASN A 379 15.96 2.79 -17.28
CA ASN A 379 16.19 1.44 -16.75
C ASN A 379 14.87 0.80 -16.30
N VAL A 380 14.78 -0.51 -16.45
CA VAL A 380 13.67 -1.34 -15.97
C VAL A 380 14.25 -2.55 -15.24
N LEU A 381 14.00 -2.65 -13.95
CA LEU A 381 14.45 -3.77 -13.13
C LEU A 381 13.32 -4.80 -13.01
N ILE A 382 13.62 -6.04 -13.39
CA ILE A 382 12.73 -7.20 -13.22
C ILE A 382 13.32 -8.16 -12.19
N CYS A 383 12.57 -8.46 -11.13
CA CYS A 383 12.93 -9.47 -10.14
C CYS A 383 12.00 -10.69 -10.17
N GLY A 384 12.55 -11.87 -9.89
CA GLY A 384 11.81 -13.12 -9.80
C GLY A 384 12.65 -14.25 -9.19
N ASP A 385 12.06 -15.43 -9.04
CA ASP A 385 12.72 -16.61 -8.46
C ASP A 385 12.42 -17.90 -9.24
N THR A 386 11.44 -17.87 -10.15
CA THR A 386 11.01 -19.05 -10.92
C THR A 386 11.04 -18.83 -12.44
N PHE A 387 10.85 -19.91 -13.19
CA PHE A 387 10.68 -19.84 -14.65
C PHE A 387 9.42 -19.06 -15.07
N SER A 388 8.42 -18.94 -14.18
CA SER A 388 7.19 -18.20 -14.47
C SER A 388 7.41 -16.68 -14.58
N ASP A 389 8.57 -16.20 -14.11
CA ASP A 389 8.96 -14.78 -14.13
C ASP A 389 9.75 -14.39 -15.38
N LEU A 390 10.33 -15.36 -16.09
CA LEU A 390 11.07 -15.13 -17.33
C LEU A 390 10.29 -14.35 -18.40
N PRO A 391 8.98 -14.53 -18.58
CA PRO A 391 8.20 -13.71 -19.51
C PRO A 391 8.23 -12.20 -19.20
N MET A 392 8.38 -11.79 -17.93
CA MET A 392 8.56 -10.38 -17.58
C MET A 392 9.90 -9.85 -18.12
N VAL A 393 10.99 -10.62 -17.90
CA VAL A 393 12.33 -10.29 -18.42
C VAL A 393 12.31 -10.24 -19.94
N GLN A 394 11.73 -11.25 -20.58
CA GLN A 394 11.64 -11.33 -22.03
C GLN A 394 10.86 -10.15 -22.63
N LYS A 395 9.73 -9.78 -22.03
CA LYS A 395 8.92 -8.66 -22.51
C LYS A 395 9.71 -7.35 -22.52
N VAL A 396 10.39 -7.05 -21.42
CA VAL A 396 11.20 -5.83 -21.32
C VAL A 396 12.44 -5.92 -22.20
N ALA A 397 13.11 -7.07 -22.29
CA ALA A 397 14.29 -7.23 -23.14
C ALA A 397 13.99 -6.99 -24.63
N VAL A 398 12.78 -7.35 -25.09
CA VAL A 398 12.33 -7.07 -26.46
C VAL A 398 12.12 -5.57 -26.71
N GLU A 399 11.54 -4.84 -25.75
CA GLU A 399 11.21 -3.41 -25.92
C GLU A 399 12.35 -2.47 -25.51
N ASN A 400 13.25 -2.92 -24.64
CA ASN A 400 14.30 -2.12 -24.04
C ASN A 400 15.52 -2.97 -23.66
N ASN A 401 16.19 -3.50 -24.67
CA ASN A 401 17.36 -4.37 -24.49
C ASN A 401 18.54 -3.71 -23.77
N GLN A 402 18.66 -2.38 -23.79
CA GLN A 402 19.73 -1.62 -23.12
C GLN A 402 19.38 -1.27 -21.66
N GLY A 403 18.09 -1.07 -21.35
CA GLY A 403 17.63 -0.64 -20.03
C GLY A 403 17.18 -1.79 -19.11
N ILE A 404 16.96 -3.00 -19.64
CA ILE A 404 16.61 -4.16 -18.81
C ILE A 404 17.74 -4.48 -17.81
N MET A 405 17.38 -4.66 -16.55
CA MET A 405 18.22 -5.18 -15.49
C MET A 405 17.45 -6.26 -14.74
N SER A 406 18.13 -7.21 -14.10
CA SER A 406 17.44 -8.29 -13.40
C SER A 406 18.15 -8.75 -12.13
N ILE A 407 17.37 -9.05 -11.09
CA ILE A 407 17.84 -9.70 -9.87
C ILE A 407 16.98 -10.93 -9.65
N PHE A 408 17.58 -12.12 -9.67
CA PHE A 408 16.84 -13.36 -9.43
C PHE A 408 17.25 -14.03 -8.11
N VAL A 409 16.25 -14.51 -7.37
CA VAL A 409 16.45 -15.20 -6.09
C VAL A 409 16.53 -16.70 -6.30
N GLY A 410 17.43 -17.37 -5.58
CA GLY A 410 17.58 -18.82 -5.58
C GLY A 410 18.80 -19.33 -6.36
N THR A 411 18.97 -20.66 -6.34
CA THR A 411 20.20 -21.35 -6.77
C THR A 411 20.05 -22.17 -8.05
N ASN A 412 18.91 -22.06 -8.75
CA ASN A 412 18.65 -22.83 -9.96
C ASN A 412 19.49 -22.33 -11.15
N GLU A 413 20.60 -23.01 -11.43
CA GLU A 413 21.54 -22.60 -12.49
C GLU A 413 20.93 -22.60 -13.91
N LYS A 414 19.92 -23.44 -14.19
CA LYS A 414 19.22 -23.39 -15.48
C LYS A 414 18.41 -22.10 -15.62
N LEU A 415 17.73 -21.70 -14.56
CA LEU A 415 17.01 -20.43 -14.51
C LEU A 415 17.98 -19.25 -14.67
N ARG A 416 19.07 -19.24 -13.88
CA ARG A 416 20.11 -18.21 -13.96
C ARG A 416 20.69 -18.07 -15.36
N SER A 417 20.97 -19.18 -16.02
CA SER A 417 21.46 -19.21 -17.41
C SER A 417 20.46 -18.58 -18.39
N LYS A 418 19.15 -18.83 -18.21
CA LYS A 418 18.11 -18.19 -19.04
C LYS A 418 17.95 -16.71 -18.79
N VAL A 419 18.08 -16.25 -17.54
CA VAL A 419 18.08 -14.82 -17.22
C VAL A 419 19.26 -14.11 -17.89
N ARG A 420 20.48 -14.67 -17.78
CA ARG A 420 21.68 -14.15 -18.46
C ARG A 420 21.49 -14.05 -19.97
N GLU A 421 20.93 -15.10 -20.59
CA GLU A 421 20.64 -15.14 -22.03
C GLU A 421 19.69 -14.01 -22.46
N LEU A 422 18.62 -13.77 -21.69
CA LEU A 422 17.62 -12.75 -22.01
C LEU A 422 18.13 -11.32 -21.81
N VAL A 423 18.89 -11.05 -20.74
CA VAL A 423 19.44 -9.71 -20.46
C VAL A 423 20.65 -9.41 -21.34
N ASN A 424 21.43 -10.45 -21.68
CA ASN A 424 22.61 -10.40 -22.55
C ASN A 424 23.68 -9.38 -22.12
N ASP A 425 23.85 -9.21 -20.82
CA ASP A 425 24.88 -8.37 -20.19
C ASP A 425 25.03 -8.72 -18.70
N GLU A 426 26.15 -9.34 -18.33
CA GLU A 426 26.42 -9.76 -16.95
C GLU A 426 26.45 -8.58 -15.96
N SER A 427 26.76 -7.37 -16.41
CA SER A 427 26.77 -6.20 -15.51
C SER A 427 25.39 -5.72 -15.07
N ARG A 428 24.33 -6.27 -15.69
CA ARG A 428 22.92 -5.94 -15.44
C ARG A 428 22.14 -7.10 -14.80
N VAL A 429 22.83 -8.15 -14.36
CA VAL A 429 22.21 -9.32 -13.71
C VAL A 429 22.88 -9.64 -12.38
N ALA A 430 22.08 -9.77 -11.31
CA ALA A 430 22.53 -10.32 -10.03
C ALA A 430 21.71 -11.55 -9.65
N PHE A 431 22.33 -12.42 -8.87
CA PHE A 431 21.66 -13.57 -8.28
C PHE A 431 21.92 -13.59 -6.78
N VAL A 432 20.85 -13.70 -6.01
CA VAL A 432 20.92 -13.76 -4.54
C VAL A 432 20.28 -15.05 -4.05
N SER A 433 20.64 -15.50 -2.86
CA SER A 433 20.12 -16.74 -2.28
C SER A 433 18.82 -16.52 -1.50
N CYS A 434 18.54 -15.31 -1.04
CA CYS A 434 17.29 -14.96 -0.37
C CYS A 434 16.89 -13.48 -0.56
N PRO A 435 15.60 -13.13 -0.35
CA PRO A 435 15.10 -11.76 -0.44
C PRO A 435 15.79 -10.76 0.50
N ASP A 436 16.32 -11.24 1.63
CA ASP A 436 16.96 -10.39 2.65
C ASP A 436 18.13 -9.57 2.08
N VAL A 437 18.89 -10.15 1.15
CA VAL A 437 20.01 -9.48 0.47
C VAL A 437 19.51 -8.27 -0.33
N VAL A 438 18.39 -8.43 -1.05
CA VAL A 438 17.77 -7.35 -1.84
C VAL A 438 17.31 -6.22 -0.93
N HIS A 439 16.64 -6.54 0.19
CA HIS A 439 16.19 -5.53 1.15
C HIS A 439 17.35 -4.79 1.79
N ALA A 440 18.45 -5.48 2.13
CA ALA A 440 19.64 -4.83 2.68
C ALA A 440 20.30 -3.89 1.66
N ALA A 441 20.35 -4.28 0.38
CA ALA A 441 20.88 -3.44 -0.69
C ALA A 441 20.01 -2.19 -0.91
N MET A 442 18.69 -2.35 -1.01
CA MET A 442 17.74 -1.24 -1.10
C MET A 442 17.85 -0.30 0.11
N TRP A 443 18.01 -0.85 1.32
CA TRP A 443 18.16 -0.08 2.54
C TRP A 443 19.40 0.81 2.56
N LYS A 444 20.54 0.30 2.08
CA LYS A 444 21.77 1.10 1.93
C LYS A 444 21.56 2.30 1.00
N LEU A 445 20.88 2.11 -0.13
CA LEU A 445 20.56 3.22 -1.04
C LEU A 445 19.63 4.26 -0.40
N ILE A 446 18.62 3.83 0.36
CA ILE A 446 17.74 4.71 1.12
C ILE A 446 18.56 5.57 2.10
N GLN A 447 19.47 4.94 2.85
CA GLN A 447 20.36 5.63 3.80
C GLN A 447 21.26 6.64 3.12
N GLU A 448 21.88 6.29 2.00
CA GLU A 448 22.74 7.20 1.23
C GLU A 448 21.97 8.40 0.70
N ARG A 449 20.77 8.17 0.15
CA ARG A 449 19.90 9.23 -0.35
C ARG A 449 19.51 10.21 0.77
N GLN A 450 19.24 9.69 1.96
CA GLN A 450 18.92 10.49 3.14
C GLN A 450 20.13 11.31 3.61
N LYS A 451 21.32 10.70 3.72
CA LYS A 451 22.58 11.40 4.05
C LYS A 451 22.87 12.53 3.06
N LEU A 452 22.68 12.31 1.75
CA LEU A 452 22.84 13.35 0.73
C LEU A 452 21.81 14.49 0.88
N LYS A 453 20.58 14.16 1.27
CA LYS A 453 19.53 15.16 1.54
C LYS A 453 19.88 16.01 2.76
N ASP A 454 20.40 15.39 3.81
CA ASP A 454 20.80 16.08 5.03
C ASP A 454 22.10 16.89 4.84
N ALA A 455 23.07 16.40 4.06
CA ALA A 455 24.25 17.17 3.68
C ALA A 455 23.92 18.43 2.85
N LYS A 456 22.87 18.37 2.00
CA LYS A 456 22.38 19.54 1.25
C LYS A 456 21.68 20.58 2.13
N LYS A 457 21.21 20.22 3.33
CA LYS A 457 20.68 21.19 4.31
C LYS A 457 21.86 21.96 4.93
N SER A 458 22.39 22.97 4.24
CA SER A 458 23.41 23.86 4.78
C SER A 458 22.95 24.49 6.12
N PRO A 459 23.80 24.53 7.16
CA PRO A 459 23.45 25.11 8.46
C PRO A 459 23.07 26.60 8.39
N TYR A 460 23.56 27.33 7.38
CA TYR A 460 23.20 28.74 7.16
C TYR A 460 21.76 28.94 6.68
N LEU A 461 21.22 27.98 5.92
CA LEU A 461 19.83 28.01 5.47
C LEU A 461 18.89 27.71 6.65
N SER A 462 19.29 26.83 7.57
CA SER A 462 18.56 26.53 8.81
C SER A 462 18.40 27.76 9.71
N PHE A 463 19.43 28.60 9.87
CA PHE A 463 19.33 29.81 10.68
C PHE A 463 18.37 30.85 10.06
N MET A 464 18.49 31.14 8.77
CA MET A 464 17.58 32.07 8.08
C MET A 464 16.14 31.55 8.06
N THR A 465 15.93 30.26 7.84
CA THR A 465 14.58 29.66 7.81
C THR A 465 13.97 29.59 9.21
N LYS A 466 14.75 29.26 10.25
CA LYS A 466 14.28 29.31 11.65
C LYS A 466 14.00 30.75 12.11
N PHE A 467 14.81 31.72 11.72
CA PHE A 467 14.56 33.13 12.00
C PHE A 467 13.27 33.62 11.32
N LEU A 468 13.04 33.22 10.06
CA LEU A 468 11.80 33.52 9.34
C LEU A 468 10.58 32.83 9.98
N LEU A 469 10.72 31.56 10.40
CA LEU A 469 9.65 30.80 11.05
C LEU A 469 9.31 31.32 12.45
N ILE A 470 10.28 31.85 13.20
CA ILE A 470 10.04 32.53 14.50
C ILE A 470 9.33 33.88 14.28
N LEU A 471 9.67 34.61 13.21
CA LEU A 471 8.93 35.82 12.84
C LEU A 471 7.48 35.50 12.42
N LEU A 472 7.27 34.37 11.72
CA LEU A 472 5.95 33.93 11.29
C LEU A 472 5.13 33.29 12.43
N SER A 473 5.78 32.67 13.42
CA SER A 473 5.10 32.03 14.55
C SER A 473 4.46 33.03 15.52
N LEU A 474 4.89 34.30 15.50
CA LEU A 474 4.27 35.39 16.27
C LEU A 474 2.90 35.82 15.73
N SER A 475 2.41 35.28 14.61
CA SER A 475 1.19 35.75 13.94
C SER A 475 0.04 34.74 13.85
N THR A 476 0.08 33.59 14.54
CA THR A 476 -0.97 32.56 14.40
C THR A 476 -1.88 32.42 15.62
N PHE A 477 -2.82 33.35 15.78
CA PHE A 477 -4.03 33.11 16.59
C PHE A 477 -4.98 32.20 15.79
N GLY A 478 -5.01 30.91 16.13
CA GLY A 478 -5.91 29.93 15.50
C GLY A 478 -7.19 29.75 16.31
N PHE A 479 -8.33 30.12 15.73
CA PHE A 479 -9.67 29.77 16.21
C PHE A 479 -9.93 28.26 16.00
N ALA A 480 -10.48 27.61 17.03
CA ALA A 480 -10.92 26.21 16.98
C ALA A 480 -12.34 26.12 16.39
N PHE A 481 -12.54 25.24 15.41
CA PHE A 481 -13.87 24.91 14.86
C PHE A 481 -14.54 23.88 15.74
N LYS A 482 -15.67 24.23 16.36
CA LYS A 482 -16.53 23.28 17.08
C LYS A 482 -17.55 22.69 16.11
N ASN A 483 -17.75 21.37 16.20
CA ASN A 483 -18.89 20.67 15.61
C ASN A 483 -20.21 21.30 16.09
N HIS A 484 -20.87 22.05 15.21
CA HIS A 484 -22.20 22.61 15.45
C HIS A 484 -23.25 21.74 14.76
N LEU A 485 -23.50 20.52 15.24
CA LEU A 485 -24.70 19.72 14.91
C LEU A 485 -24.78 18.50 15.86
N GLY A 486 -24.94 18.74 17.17
CA GLY A 486 -25.03 17.69 18.19
C GLY A 486 -26.35 16.89 18.22
N TRP A 487 -27.26 17.09 17.27
CA TRP A 487 -28.55 16.39 17.18
C TRP A 487 -28.47 15.14 16.30
N LEU A 488 -27.65 15.14 15.24
CA LEU A 488 -27.61 14.06 14.25
C LEU A 488 -26.82 12.84 14.77
N ASN A 489 -27.32 12.22 15.84
CA ASN A 489 -26.88 10.91 16.32
C ASN A 489 -27.89 9.86 15.83
N ASN A 490 -27.42 8.87 15.05
CA ASN A 490 -28.09 7.59 14.78
C ASN A 490 -29.46 7.58 14.06
N THR A 491 -29.78 8.60 13.28
CA THR A 491 -30.93 8.55 12.33
C THR A 491 -30.41 8.58 10.90
N SER A 492 -30.98 7.76 10.02
CA SER A 492 -30.72 7.81 8.59
C SER A 492 -30.87 9.25 8.09
N LEU A 493 -29.83 9.78 7.44
CA LEU A 493 -29.86 11.12 6.84
C LEU A 493 -30.82 11.09 5.65
N GLU A 494 -32.08 11.45 5.89
CA GLU A 494 -33.09 11.64 4.85
C GLU A 494 -32.99 13.06 4.29
N PHE A 495 -32.59 13.17 3.02
CA PHE A 495 -32.54 14.45 2.30
C PHE A 495 -33.91 14.75 1.68
N ASP A 496 -34.35 16.00 1.81
CA ASP A 496 -35.52 16.49 1.08
C ASP A 496 -35.16 16.74 -0.39
N ASP A 497 -35.41 15.72 -1.21
CA ASP A 497 -35.18 15.77 -2.65
C ASP A 497 -36.35 16.37 -3.44
N SER A 498 -37.43 16.82 -2.78
CA SER A 498 -38.62 17.37 -3.46
C SER A 498 -38.33 18.64 -4.26
N PHE A 499 -37.21 19.30 -4.00
CA PHE A 499 -36.72 20.49 -4.71
C PHE A 499 -35.97 20.16 -6.02
N TYR A 500 -35.66 18.89 -6.28
CA TYR A 500 -34.83 18.46 -7.41
C TYR A 500 -35.56 17.43 -8.27
N MET A 501 -35.17 17.30 -9.53
CA MET A 501 -35.74 16.26 -10.40
C MET A 501 -35.09 14.91 -10.09
N ASP A 502 -35.83 13.81 -10.17
CA ASP A 502 -35.31 12.45 -9.89
C ASP A 502 -34.06 12.11 -10.71
N ASN A 503 -33.99 12.56 -11.97
CA ASN A 503 -32.82 12.35 -12.82
C ASN A 503 -31.57 13.10 -12.33
N GLU A 504 -31.73 14.21 -11.60
CA GLU A 504 -30.62 14.96 -11.00
C GLU A 504 -30.08 14.26 -9.75
N ILE A 505 -30.84 13.34 -9.17
CA ILE A 505 -30.42 12.57 -7.99
C ILE A 505 -29.89 11.18 -8.41
N LEU A 506 -30.59 10.50 -9.31
CA LEU A 506 -30.32 9.11 -9.66
C LEU A 506 -29.27 8.93 -10.75
N ASN A 507 -29.14 9.87 -11.68
CA ASN A 507 -28.26 9.72 -12.83
C ASN A 507 -26.96 10.50 -12.65
N SER A 508 -25.88 9.96 -13.21
CA SER A 508 -24.68 10.75 -13.47
C SER A 508 -24.96 11.78 -14.56
N TYR A 509 -24.71 13.06 -14.27
CA TYR A 509 -24.83 14.13 -15.26
C TYR A 509 -23.79 15.21 -15.02
N ARG A 510 -23.33 15.86 -16.09
CA ARG A 510 -22.42 17.00 -16.01
C ARG A 510 -23.22 18.28 -15.74
N ARG A 511 -22.76 19.06 -14.77
CA ARG A 511 -23.20 20.40 -14.42
C ARG A 511 -22.00 21.34 -14.40
N MET A 512 -21.59 21.78 -15.60
CA MET A 512 -20.47 22.68 -15.86
C MET A 512 -20.75 24.11 -15.38
N VAL A 513 -20.84 24.29 -14.05
CA VAL A 513 -21.18 25.55 -13.39
C VAL A 513 -19.99 26.08 -12.62
N LYS A 514 -19.69 27.36 -12.84
CA LYS A 514 -18.82 28.17 -12.01
C LYS A 514 -19.52 29.51 -11.75
N THR A 515 -19.99 29.74 -10.54
CA THR A 515 -20.67 31.01 -10.20
C THR A 515 -19.66 32.11 -9.89
N GLU A 516 -20.14 33.34 -9.85
CA GLU A 516 -19.39 34.44 -9.24
C GLU A 516 -19.20 34.20 -7.73
N VAL A 517 -18.13 34.78 -7.19
CA VAL A 517 -17.83 34.76 -5.75
C VAL A 517 -18.86 35.63 -5.03
N THR A 518 -19.66 35.02 -4.17
CA THR A 518 -20.76 35.68 -3.46
C THR A 518 -20.85 35.22 -2.01
N ASP A 519 -21.82 35.73 -1.26
CA ASP A 519 -22.09 35.22 0.07
C ASP A 519 -22.63 33.77 0.00
N PRO A 520 -22.20 32.83 0.86
CA PRO A 520 -22.74 31.47 0.86
C PRO A 520 -24.27 31.39 0.90
N ILE A 521 -24.94 32.34 1.56
CA ILE A 521 -26.40 32.42 1.61
C ILE A 521 -27.00 32.58 0.21
N ASN A 522 -26.36 33.36 -0.66
CA ASN A 522 -26.82 33.60 -2.03
C ASN A 522 -26.66 32.37 -2.93
N LEU A 523 -25.80 31.41 -2.56
CA LEU A 523 -25.61 30.17 -3.33
C LEU A 523 -26.81 29.22 -3.19
N LYS A 524 -27.59 29.30 -2.11
CA LYS A 524 -28.74 28.41 -1.84
C LYS A 524 -29.69 28.26 -3.03
N ASN A 525 -29.98 29.37 -3.70
CA ASN A 525 -30.89 29.40 -4.86
C ASN A 525 -30.33 28.70 -6.11
N PHE A 526 -29.03 28.40 -6.13
CA PHE A 526 -28.33 27.83 -7.29
C PHE A 526 -27.75 26.44 -7.00
N LEU A 527 -27.76 25.99 -5.76
CA LEU A 527 -27.14 24.72 -5.36
C LEU A 527 -27.96 23.53 -5.83
N LYS A 528 -27.27 22.51 -6.36
CA LYS A 528 -27.82 21.18 -6.60
C LYS A 528 -26.98 20.13 -5.90
N PRO A 529 -27.59 19.06 -5.34
CA PRO A 529 -26.85 17.99 -4.69
C PRO A 529 -25.68 17.48 -5.55
N GLY A 530 -24.54 17.28 -4.90
CA GLY A 530 -23.26 16.93 -5.51
C GLY A 530 -22.37 18.11 -5.88
N ASP A 531 -22.88 19.35 -5.92
CA ASP A 531 -22.08 20.54 -6.26
C ASP A 531 -20.87 20.72 -5.35
N MET A 532 -19.72 21.02 -5.95
CA MET A 532 -18.52 21.47 -5.24
C MET A 532 -18.63 22.96 -4.93
N ILE A 533 -18.46 23.30 -3.66
CA ILE A 533 -18.41 24.68 -3.18
C ILE A 533 -16.97 25.03 -2.81
N GLU A 534 -16.48 26.11 -3.40
CA GLU A 534 -15.18 26.69 -3.11
C GLU A 534 -15.39 27.97 -2.27
N PHE A 535 -14.88 27.99 -1.05
CA PHE A 535 -14.89 29.14 -0.15
C PHE A 535 -13.56 29.90 -0.24
N ASP A 536 -13.61 31.16 -0.62
CA ASP A 536 -12.48 32.08 -0.75
C ASP A 536 -12.00 32.55 0.64
N ASN A 537 -10.69 32.45 0.88
CA ASN A 537 -10.06 32.81 2.14
C ASN A 537 -9.12 34.00 1.95
N SER A 538 -9.70 35.19 1.83
CA SER A 538 -8.95 36.44 1.68
C SER A 538 -8.38 36.97 3.01
N ILE A 539 -8.75 36.42 4.17
CA ILE A 539 -8.49 37.05 5.49
C ILE A 539 -7.53 36.26 6.40
N LEU A 540 -7.09 35.04 6.05
CA LEU A 540 -6.10 34.35 6.89
C LEU A 540 -4.69 34.94 6.72
N ALA A 541 -4.21 35.54 7.82
CA ALA A 541 -2.92 36.22 7.99
C ALA A 541 -1.69 35.29 7.88
N GLY A 542 -1.53 34.61 6.75
CA GLY A 542 -0.37 33.80 6.39
C GLY A 542 -0.22 33.75 4.87
N SER A 543 1.01 33.84 4.38
CA SER A 543 1.41 34.33 3.04
C SER A 543 0.98 33.54 1.79
N VAL A 544 -0.14 32.80 1.78
CA VAL A 544 -0.73 32.25 0.55
C VAL A 544 -2.26 32.24 0.69
N PRO A 545 -3.03 32.92 -0.18
CA PRO A 545 -4.49 32.76 -0.22
C PRO A 545 -4.84 31.32 -0.65
N TYR A 546 -5.71 30.64 0.08
CA TYR A 546 -6.15 29.26 -0.22
C TYR A 546 -7.67 29.16 -0.16
N SER A 547 -8.26 28.47 -1.13
CA SER A 547 -9.69 28.19 -1.10
C SER A 547 -10.00 26.90 -0.33
N HIS A 548 -11.03 26.92 0.52
CA HIS A 548 -11.55 25.74 1.20
C HIS A 548 -12.62 25.06 0.34
N TRP A 549 -12.71 23.73 0.38
CA TRP A 549 -13.63 22.95 -0.47
C TRP A 549 -14.60 22.08 0.33
N GLY A 550 -15.84 22.01 -0.14
CA GLY A 550 -16.87 21.09 0.36
C GLY A 550 -17.81 20.62 -0.75
N ILE A 551 -18.61 19.60 -0.46
CA ILE A 551 -19.67 19.10 -1.35
C ILE A 551 -21.02 19.38 -0.72
N PHE A 552 -21.94 19.97 -1.47
CA PHE A 552 -23.34 20.08 -1.06
C PHE A 552 -24.06 18.73 -1.21
N LEU A 553 -24.60 18.18 -0.13
CA LEU A 553 -25.28 16.88 -0.14
C LEU A 553 -26.79 16.99 -0.36
N GLY A 554 -27.41 18.08 0.10
CA GLY A 554 -28.85 18.29 -0.04
C GLY A 554 -29.42 19.10 1.12
N ILE A 555 -30.76 19.09 1.22
CA ILE A 555 -31.49 19.84 2.24
C ILE A 555 -32.00 18.88 3.31
N ILE A 556 -31.78 19.18 4.59
CA ILE A 556 -32.38 18.48 5.73
C ILE A 556 -32.99 19.54 6.64
N ASP A 557 -34.27 19.43 6.97
CA ASP A 557 -34.99 20.40 7.83
C ASP A 557 -34.76 21.87 7.41
N ASN A 558 -34.90 22.17 6.10
CA ASN A 558 -34.63 23.48 5.48
C ASN A 558 -33.17 24.01 5.60
N LYS A 559 -32.23 23.18 6.06
CA LYS A 559 -30.80 23.53 6.14
C LYS A 559 -30.04 22.94 4.96
N HIS A 560 -29.10 23.71 4.43
CA HIS A 560 -28.31 23.29 3.27
C HIS A 560 -27.08 22.56 3.76
N ILE A 561 -27.10 21.23 3.70
CA ILE A 561 -26.07 20.39 4.32
C ILE A 561 -24.90 20.21 3.35
N ILE A 562 -23.71 20.55 3.84
CA ILE A 562 -22.44 20.34 3.16
C ILE A 562 -21.58 19.34 3.94
N ILE A 563 -20.77 18.57 3.23
CA ILE A 563 -19.69 17.77 3.81
C ILE A 563 -18.35 18.37 3.43
N HIS A 564 -17.47 18.52 4.41
CA HIS A 564 -16.12 19.02 4.18
C HIS A 564 -15.14 18.48 5.21
N VAL A 565 -13.86 18.53 4.83
CA VAL A 565 -12.75 18.26 5.75
C VAL A 565 -12.58 19.47 6.67
N ALA A 566 -12.31 19.26 7.97
CA ALA A 566 -12.05 20.30 8.95
C ALA A 566 -10.85 19.92 9.83
N ARG A 567 -10.31 20.90 10.57
CA ARG A 567 -9.24 20.70 11.55
C ARG A 567 -9.74 21.04 12.94
N GLU A 568 -9.73 20.06 13.83
CA GLU A 568 -9.89 20.29 15.27
C GLU A 568 -8.51 20.43 15.92
N SER A 569 -8.33 21.47 16.74
CA SER A 569 -7.13 21.65 17.56
C SER A 569 -7.48 21.51 19.02
N ASN A 570 -6.95 20.49 19.68
CA ASN A 570 -7.06 20.28 21.12
C ASN A 570 -5.69 20.39 21.78
N TYR A 571 -5.65 20.95 22.99
CA TYR A 571 -4.46 20.93 23.83
C TYR A 571 -4.50 19.64 24.66
N ILE A 572 -3.54 18.74 24.44
CA ILE A 572 -3.36 17.56 25.27
C ILE A 572 -2.36 17.92 26.36
N LYS A 573 -2.77 17.85 27.63
CA LYS A 573 -1.86 17.91 28.77
C LYS A 573 -1.11 16.59 28.87
N LEU A 574 0.21 16.65 28.72
CA LEU A 574 1.09 15.50 28.95
C LEU A 574 1.33 15.31 30.45
N ILE A 575 1.79 14.13 30.84
CA ILE A 575 1.99 13.72 32.24
C ILE A 575 2.95 14.68 32.98
N ASP A 576 3.91 15.28 32.27
CA ASP A 576 4.87 16.24 32.84
C ASP A 576 4.37 17.70 32.85
N GLY A 577 3.09 17.93 32.54
CA GLY A 577 2.43 19.24 32.62
C GLY A 577 2.49 20.10 31.36
N ASP A 578 3.29 19.71 30.36
CA ASP A 578 3.37 20.41 29.08
C ASP A 578 2.12 20.18 28.21
N GLU A 579 1.57 21.27 27.66
CA GLU A 579 0.44 21.25 26.74
C GLU A 579 0.93 21.12 25.29
N LYS A 580 0.71 19.97 24.66
CA LYS A 580 0.99 19.77 23.23
C LYS A 580 -0.27 20.02 22.42
N LYS A 581 -0.19 20.95 21.47
CA LYS A 581 -1.24 21.20 20.47
C LYS A 581 -1.36 19.97 19.56
N SER A 582 -2.40 19.17 19.77
CA SER A 582 -2.79 18.09 18.87
C SER A 582 -3.76 18.63 17.84
N SER A 583 -3.52 18.33 16.58
CA SER A 583 -4.48 18.64 15.52
C SER A 583 -4.93 17.37 14.83
N ARG A 584 -6.23 17.11 14.85
CA ARG A 584 -6.87 16.02 14.11
C ARG A 584 -7.61 16.61 12.92
N ILE A 585 -7.56 15.89 11.80
CA ILE A 585 -8.44 16.16 10.67
C ILE A 585 -9.72 15.38 10.94
N THR A 586 -10.86 16.04 10.72
CA THR A 586 -12.19 15.49 10.93
C THR A 586 -13.03 15.77 9.69
N ILE A 587 -14.00 14.91 9.38
CA ILE A 587 -14.96 15.16 8.30
C ILE A 587 -16.25 15.61 8.95
N HIS A 588 -16.72 16.80 8.59
CA HIS A 588 -17.89 17.41 9.20
C HIS A 588 -19.04 17.47 8.20
N LEU A 589 -20.22 17.11 8.67
CA LEU A 589 -21.48 17.59 8.11
C LEU A 589 -21.83 18.91 8.78
N THR A 590 -21.97 19.97 7.98
CA THR A 590 -22.35 21.29 8.48
C THR A 590 -23.46 21.89 7.64
N ASP A 591 -24.23 22.77 8.24
CA ASP A 591 -25.12 23.66 7.49
C ASP A 591 -24.28 24.76 6.83
N LEU A 592 -24.58 25.07 5.56
CA LEU A 592 -23.88 26.08 4.77
C LEU A 592 -23.77 27.42 5.51
N GLU A 593 -24.80 27.82 6.27
CA GLU A 593 -24.80 29.05 7.06
C GLU A 593 -23.98 28.97 8.36
N ASN A 594 -23.88 27.78 8.97
CA ASN A 594 -23.28 27.57 10.29
C ASN A 594 -21.92 26.84 10.25
N SER A 595 -21.38 26.62 9.05
CA SER A 595 -20.15 25.86 8.74
C SER A 595 -18.85 26.46 9.29
N GLY A 596 -18.92 27.57 10.02
CA GLY A 596 -17.76 28.28 10.57
C GLY A 596 -17.05 29.17 9.53
N PHE A 597 -17.56 29.26 8.30
CA PHE A 597 -17.04 30.15 7.25
C PHE A 597 -17.56 31.60 7.37
N ASN A 598 -17.96 32.06 8.57
CA ASN A 598 -18.53 33.40 8.77
C ASN A 598 -17.60 34.49 8.21
N GLY A 599 -18.07 35.21 7.19
CA GLY A 599 -17.34 36.27 6.50
C GLY A 599 -16.56 35.85 5.24
N MET A 600 -16.45 34.55 4.95
CA MET A 600 -15.86 34.05 3.71
C MET A 600 -16.87 34.12 2.57
N LYS A 601 -16.40 34.48 1.38
CA LYS A 601 -17.20 34.40 0.15
C LYS A 601 -17.04 33.03 -0.47
N ALA A 602 -18.04 32.56 -1.21
CA ALA A 602 -18.06 31.24 -1.82
C ALA A 602 -18.57 31.29 -3.26
N LYS A 603 -18.25 30.25 -4.01
CA LYS A 603 -18.79 29.99 -5.35
C LYS A 603 -19.01 28.49 -5.56
N ILE A 604 -19.95 28.13 -6.42
CA ILE A 604 -20.02 26.77 -6.97
C ILE A 604 -18.90 26.67 -8.01
N ASN A 605 -18.11 25.58 -7.97
CA ASN A 605 -17.02 25.37 -8.93
C ASN A 605 -16.86 23.87 -9.28
N ASN A 606 -17.64 23.41 -10.26
CA ASN A 606 -17.55 22.04 -10.78
C ASN A 606 -16.58 21.96 -11.97
N PHE A 607 -15.33 22.41 -11.79
CA PHE A 607 -14.40 22.64 -12.90
C PHE A 607 -14.08 21.38 -13.74
N LEU A 608 -14.04 20.19 -13.13
CA LEU A 608 -13.73 18.94 -13.85
C LEU A 608 -14.90 18.41 -14.67
N ASP A 609 -16.12 18.93 -14.52
CA ASP A 609 -17.27 18.50 -15.34
C ASP A 609 -17.05 18.77 -16.85
N GLN A 610 -16.10 19.63 -17.20
CA GLN A 610 -15.69 19.84 -18.60
C GLN A 610 -15.04 18.59 -19.21
N ALA A 611 -14.37 17.78 -18.40
CA ALA A 611 -13.60 16.61 -18.83
C ALA A 611 -14.17 15.27 -18.31
N VAL A 612 -14.83 15.29 -17.15
CA VAL A 612 -15.14 14.10 -16.36
C VAL A 612 -16.65 14.06 -16.09
N LEU A 613 -17.26 12.88 -16.23
CA LEU A 613 -18.64 12.65 -15.80
C LEU A 613 -18.63 12.36 -14.28
N PRO A 614 -19.35 13.11 -13.44
CA PRO A 614 -19.39 12.86 -12.01
C PRO A 614 -20.25 11.61 -11.65
N ASN A 615 -20.06 11.11 -10.43
CA ASN A 615 -20.89 10.11 -9.79
C ASN A 615 -22.35 10.61 -9.66
N PRO A 616 -23.35 9.71 -9.68
CA PRO A 616 -24.72 10.10 -9.34
C PRO A 616 -24.78 10.54 -7.87
N VAL A 617 -25.71 11.45 -7.54
CA VAL A 617 -25.84 12.01 -6.19
C VAL A 617 -26.06 10.92 -5.13
N SER A 618 -26.79 9.87 -5.49
CA SER A 618 -26.99 8.69 -4.63
C SER A 618 -25.67 8.06 -4.16
N VAL A 619 -24.70 7.93 -5.06
CA VAL A 619 -23.35 7.41 -4.77
C VAL A 619 -22.53 8.44 -4.00
N ILE A 620 -22.61 9.73 -4.36
CA ILE A 620 -21.93 10.81 -3.63
C ILE A 620 -22.35 10.82 -2.16
N ARG A 621 -23.65 10.76 -1.88
CA ARG A 621 -24.21 10.74 -0.52
C ARG A 621 -23.78 9.49 0.24
N LYS A 622 -23.87 8.31 -0.39
CA LYS A 622 -23.42 7.06 0.22
C LYS A 622 -21.95 7.15 0.64
N ASN A 623 -21.09 7.55 -0.29
CA ASN A 623 -19.65 7.67 -0.04
C ASN A 623 -19.34 8.76 1.00
N ALA A 624 -20.10 9.85 1.01
CA ALA A 624 -19.97 10.92 1.99
C ALA A 624 -20.32 10.45 3.41
N ILE A 625 -21.38 9.66 3.56
CA ILE A 625 -21.79 9.10 4.86
C ILE A 625 -20.77 8.07 5.34
N GLU A 626 -20.34 7.15 4.47
CA GLU A 626 -19.27 6.18 4.78
C GLU A 626 -17.94 6.89 5.12
N ALA A 627 -17.72 8.11 4.63
CA ALA A 627 -16.54 8.89 4.96
C ALA A 627 -16.58 9.50 6.38
N LEU A 628 -17.75 9.64 7.01
CA LEU A 628 -17.85 10.16 8.39
C LEU A 628 -17.26 9.19 9.41
N ASP A 629 -17.30 7.88 9.14
CA ASP A 629 -16.69 6.85 9.98
C ASP A 629 -15.16 6.74 9.79
N ARG A 630 -14.58 7.49 8.83
CA ARG A 630 -13.13 7.49 8.59
C ARG A 630 -12.45 8.42 9.59
N ASP A 631 -11.58 7.87 10.44
CA ASP A 631 -10.51 8.64 11.07
C ASP A 631 -9.64 9.24 9.95
N ALA A 632 -9.80 10.54 9.66
CA ALA A 632 -9.03 11.20 8.61
C ALA A 632 -7.55 11.32 9.07
N LYS A 633 -6.75 10.32 8.71
CA LYS A 633 -5.31 10.30 8.94
C LYS A 633 -4.61 11.29 7.99
N TYR A 634 -3.93 12.27 8.59
CA TYR A 634 -2.79 13.06 8.11
C TYR A 634 -2.86 13.95 6.84
N ASP A 635 -2.00 14.97 6.94
CA ASP A 635 -1.41 15.92 5.98
C ASP A 635 -2.24 17.04 5.34
N LEU A 636 -1.64 18.24 5.32
CA LEU A 636 -2.06 19.51 4.69
C LEU A 636 -3.57 19.65 4.36
N VAL A 637 -4.34 20.18 5.33
CA VAL A 637 -5.77 20.55 5.23
C VAL A 637 -6.14 21.24 3.91
N GLN A 638 -5.23 22.07 3.37
CA GLN A 638 -5.41 22.82 2.13
C GLN A 638 -5.59 21.92 0.90
N ASN A 639 -4.79 20.84 0.78
CA ASN A 639 -4.84 19.93 -0.37
C ASN A 639 -5.91 18.84 -0.17
N ASN A 640 -6.12 18.41 1.07
CA ASN A 640 -7.06 17.34 1.38
C ASN A 640 -8.51 17.73 1.13
N CYS A 641 -8.92 19.00 1.30
CA CYS A 641 -10.31 19.37 1.07
C CYS A 641 -10.73 19.30 -0.41
N GLU A 642 -9.88 19.77 -1.35
CA GLU A 642 -10.15 19.67 -2.79
C GLU A 642 -10.10 18.20 -3.24
N HIS A 643 -9.09 17.44 -2.78
CA HIS A 643 -8.99 16.01 -3.05
C HIS A 643 -10.20 15.24 -2.52
N PHE A 644 -10.66 15.53 -1.30
CA PHE A 644 -11.85 14.90 -0.73
C PHE A 644 -13.11 15.23 -1.54
N ALA A 645 -13.29 16.50 -1.92
CA ALA A 645 -14.43 16.91 -2.74
C ALA A 645 -14.41 16.24 -4.14
N THR A 646 -13.24 16.16 -4.78
CA THR A 646 -13.08 15.47 -6.07
C THR A 646 -13.25 13.95 -5.97
N GLU A 647 -12.77 13.31 -4.90
CA GLU A 647 -12.96 11.87 -4.66
C GLU A 647 -14.44 11.53 -4.52
N LEU A 648 -15.20 12.31 -3.74
CA LEU A 648 -16.64 12.12 -3.62
C LEU A 648 -17.36 12.32 -4.96
N ARG A 649 -17.10 13.45 -5.64
CA ARG A 649 -17.84 13.82 -6.86
C ARG A 649 -17.46 12.97 -8.08
N TYR A 650 -16.18 12.64 -8.28
CA TYR A 650 -15.69 12.00 -9.51
C TYR A 650 -15.11 10.60 -9.30
N GLY A 651 -14.95 10.15 -8.06
CA GLY A 651 -14.35 8.84 -7.75
C GLY A 651 -12.82 8.82 -7.73
N PHE A 652 -12.15 9.97 -7.92
CA PHE A 652 -10.69 10.11 -7.87
C PHE A 652 -10.26 11.51 -7.42
N LYS A 653 -9.02 11.62 -6.92
CA LYS A 653 -8.47 12.84 -6.32
C LYS A 653 -7.78 13.72 -7.35
N VAL A 654 -8.14 15.01 -7.42
CA VAL A 654 -7.47 16.03 -8.25
C VAL A 654 -7.35 17.35 -7.47
N SER A 655 -6.28 18.13 -7.69
CA SER A 655 -6.19 19.51 -7.19
C SER A 655 -5.47 20.44 -8.18
N MET A 656 -6.11 21.52 -8.60
CA MET A 656 -5.47 22.54 -9.47
C MET A 656 -4.50 23.45 -8.69
N GLN A 657 -4.63 23.52 -7.36
CA GLN A 657 -3.78 24.37 -6.53
C GLN A 657 -2.34 23.83 -6.44
N VAL A 658 -2.15 22.52 -6.54
CA VAL A 658 -0.84 21.86 -6.53
C VAL A 658 0.01 22.26 -7.74
N GLU A 659 -0.59 22.28 -8.94
CA GLU A 659 0.12 22.66 -10.18
C GLU A 659 0.64 24.11 -10.13
N SER A 660 -0.16 25.03 -9.62
CA SER A 660 0.22 26.44 -9.47
C SER A 660 1.34 26.65 -8.44
N ARG A 661 1.33 25.89 -7.33
CA ARG A 661 2.39 25.95 -6.31
C ARG A 661 3.72 25.42 -6.82
N PHE A 662 3.72 24.33 -7.60
CA PHE A 662 4.95 23.84 -8.23
C PHE A 662 5.54 24.90 -9.17
N ILE A 663 4.71 25.56 -9.97
CA ILE A 663 5.16 26.67 -10.84
C ILE A 663 5.74 27.83 -10.01
N PHE A 664 5.05 28.25 -8.94
CA PHE A 664 5.51 29.37 -8.11
C PHE A 664 6.81 29.05 -7.33
N LEU A 665 6.91 27.86 -6.74
CA LEU A 665 8.12 27.42 -6.03
C LEU A 665 9.31 27.25 -6.97
N ASN A 666 9.08 26.70 -8.17
CA ASN A 666 10.12 26.62 -9.21
C ASN A 666 10.56 28.02 -9.64
N SER A 667 9.62 28.96 -9.83
CA SER A 667 9.93 30.35 -10.17
C SER A 667 10.77 31.03 -9.08
N LEU A 668 10.37 30.89 -7.82
CA LEU A 668 11.10 31.45 -6.68
C LEU A 668 12.49 30.84 -6.51
N SER A 669 12.64 29.53 -6.74
CA SER A 669 13.94 28.86 -6.74
C SER A 669 14.86 29.39 -7.85
N ILE A 670 14.32 29.61 -9.05
CA ILE A 670 15.07 30.21 -10.17
C ILE A 670 15.53 31.63 -9.82
N PHE A 671 14.65 32.47 -9.29
CA PHE A 671 15.02 33.83 -8.85
C PHE A 671 16.08 33.82 -7.74
N PHE A 672 15.97 32.91 -6.77
CA PHE A 672 16.96 32.77 -5.71
C PHE A 672 18.33 32.33 -6.26
N CYS A 673 18.35 31.36 -7.17
CA CYS A 673 19.58 30.90 -7.84
C CYS A 673 20.24 32.01 -8.67
N ILE A 674 19.46 32.82 -9.40
CA ILE A 674 19.96 33.98 -10.14
C ILE A 674 20.54 35.01 -9.17
N GLY A 675 19.81 35.37 -8.11
CA GLY A 675 20.27 36.33 -7.10
C GLY A 675 21.56 35.88 -6.41
N LEU A 676 21.66 34.60 -6.06
CA LEU A 676 22.84 34.03 -5.40
C LEU A 676 24.05 34.00 -6.34
N THR A 677 23.83 33.70 -7.63
CA THR A 677 24.87 33.74 -8.67
C THR A 677 25.40 35.17 -8.86
N LEU A 678 24.52 36.16 -8.94
CA LEU A 678 24.90 37.58 -9.03
C LEU A 678 25.68 38.03 -7.80
N TRP A 679 25.27 37.61 -6.60
CA TRP A 679 25.96 37.93 -5.35
C TRP A 679 27.35 37.29 -5.27
N VAL A 680 27.50 36.01 -5.62
CA VAL A 680 28.80 35.33 -5.68
C VAL A 680 29.74 36.00 -6.70
N ASN A 681 29.22 36.38 -7.87
CA ASN A 681 29.99 37.10 -8.88
C ASN A 681 30.43 38.47 -8.39
N LYS A 682 29.56 39.20 -7.67
CA LYS A 682 29.92 40.47 -7.03
C LYS A 682 31.07 40.29 -6.03
N ILE A 683 30.98 39.32 -5.12
CA ILE A 683 32.05 39.03 -4.15
C ILE A 683 33.37 38.67 -4.84
N LYS A 684 33.34 37.83 -5.88
CA LYS A 684 34.53 37.50 -6.67
C LYS A 684 35.14 38.76 -7.30
N SER A 685 34.32 39.61 -7.90
CA SER A 685 34.79 40.86 -8.51
C SER A 685 35.44 41.80 -7.48
N GLU A 686 34.84 41.96 -6.30
CA GLU A 686 35.39 42.79 -5.22
C GLU A 686 36.71 42.23 -4.68
N ARG A 687 36.84 40.90 -4.55
CA ARG A 687 38.11 40.25 -4.17
C ARG A 687 39.21 40.49 -5.20
N ILE A 688 38.90 40.38 -6.49
CA ILE A 688 39.86 40.63 -7.56
C ILE A 688 40.33 42.09 -7.53
N ILE A 689 39.40 43.04 -7.41
CA ILE A 689 39.71 44.48 -7.32
C ILE A 689 40.62 44.76 -6.11
N ARG A 690 40.29 44.23 -4.92
CA ARG A 690 41.14 44.37 -3.72
C ARG A 690 42.52 43.73 -3.91
N GLY A 691 42.60 42.59 -4.58
CA GLY A 691 43.86 41.91 -4.89
C GLY A 691 44.78 42.76 -5.79
N ILE A 692 44.21 43.42 -6.80
CA ILE A 692 44.93 44.33 -7.69
C ILE A 692 45.40 45.58 -6.93
N GLN A 693 44.51 46.19 -6.13
CA GLN A 693 44.86 47.36 -5.30
C GLN A 693 45.99 47.06 -4.32
N ASN A 694 45.96 45.89 -3.65
CA ASN A 694 47.00 45.48 -2.72
C ASN A 694 48.34 45.15 -3.39
N LYS A 695 48.34 44.68 -4.64
CA LYS A 695 49.57 44.51 -5.42
C LYS A 695 50.19 45.86 -5.78
N ASN A 696 49.38 46.78 -6.29
CA ASN A 696 49.85 48.11 -6.67
C ASN A 696 50.41 48.87 -5.46
N ASN A 697 49.78 48.78 -4.29
CA ASN A 697 50.27 49.42 -3.07
C ASN A 697 51.56 48.81 -2.47
N LYS A 698 52.01 47.65 -2.94
CA LYS A 698 53.27 47.04 -2.51
C LYS A 698 54.45 47.34 -3.44
N GLU A 699 54.18 47.84 -4.65
CA GLU A 699 55.22 48.24 -5.61
C GLU A 699 55.61 49.72 -5.49
N PHE A 700 54.84 50.52 -4.73
CA PHE A 700 55.21 51.86 -4.26
C PHE A 700 55.76 51.79 -2.84
#